data_AF-A0A8B9UPV8-F1
#
_entry.id   AF-A0A8B9UPV8-F1
#
_cell.length_a   1.000
_cell.length_b   1.000
_cell.length_c   1.000
_cell.angle_alpha   90.00
_cell.angle_beta   90.00
_cell.angle_gamma   90.00
#
_symmetry.space_group_name_H-M   'P 1'
#
loop_
_entity.id
_entity.type
_entity.pdbx_description
1 polymer ?
#
loop_
_entity_poly.entity_id
_entity_poly.type
_entity_poly.pdbx_seq_one_letter_code
_entity_poly.pdbx_strand_id
1 'polypeptide(L)'
;MPGRCGDGDVGGRRVLVRRRERGRQPQQRGARPPHGDYTSRQPPRGARRAGTCSPCPLEAAGHFAASVAPAAGGVLMRGSGGGGEPGLAAALERYQRRLRERANESIHQLKYALEERQFAEGNDEVGFDESSVDKGNDVDHGNDGSESSAWQDLQHSHAANQLKILLQHQESVESEVSPSRRKMLFCKPPEAADEDLPGLSDLVPIINDQSQYINHLEAEVKFCKEELYGMRERVREVVLENEDLHQKLKFLAAEHTLREQTLLDASEKLKLLYQEKVNILDAQVKSLRKDLSESQKTCEDLEGRLKHQKSLVSATHSSRVGGLCLKCAQHEAVLAQTHSNVHVQIIERVTKERDDLMDALVSVRRNMKEMQQRESNAYEQVKQAVQMAEEANLEKTKALVQCEQLKSEMERQKNRLEKELAAQLNKRTDEKEALREEMKKEREDLAAMVTAMSENVAMLEAQVERITREKNSLANQLEESQHQLASHETEMNKVCGEMRYQLNQTKMKKDEAEKELREYRTKTIRELEIKDQKIEKLGLELNGNKQRLEQAQQDVAEAREECLKLTELLSKSEHQLHLTRLEKESIQHSISNEAKAQALQAQQREQELTQKMQQMEAQHEKTVNELDSLLTSQNTFITKLKEECFLLARKLEQISEKYRSEVNQLSQEKEYLHGRLEKMQKRNDELDQQCIQHGRMHERMKSRLHQLDKHCQATAQQLVELLNKQNQLFKEKQLLTEEVQFLRIQKKEEEREIEKKWDADLKQDTDGIK
;
A
#
# COMPACT_ATOMS: atom_id res chain seq x y z
N MET A 1 10.93 -25.16 -66.16
CA MET A 1 10.78 -25.93 -67.41
C MET A 1 12.09 -26.64 -67.68
N PRO A 2 12.13 -27.95 -68.00
CA PRO A 2 11.16 -29.04 -67.73
C PRO A 2 11.27 -29.49 -66.24
N GLY A 3 10.75 -30.63 -65.73
CA GLY A 3 10.02 -31.78 -66.29
C GLY A 3 10.81 -33.11 -66.19
N ARG A 4 10.21 -34.32 -66.09
CA ARG A 4 8.79 -34.73 -65.94
C ARG A 4 8.70 -36.26 -65.70
N CYS A 5 7.64 -36.75 -65.02
CA CYS A 5 7.12 -38.15 -65.04
C CYS A 5 8.03 -39.30 -64.50
N GLY A 6 7.49 -40.46 -64.09
CA GLY A 6 6.08 -40.84 -63.88
C GLY A 6 5.84 -42.35 -63.67
N ASP A 7 4.68 -42.68 -63.10
CA ASP A 7 3.97 -44.00 -63.12
C ASP A 7 4.71 -45.19 -62.45
N GLY A 8 4.14 -46.36 -62.09
CA GLY A 8 2.87 -47.08 -62.31
C GLY A 8 3.23 -48.60 -62.40
N ASP A 9 2.47 -49.62 -61.98
CA ASP A 9 1.07 -49.71 -61.59
C ASP A 9 0.77 -50.99 -60.73
N VAL A 10 -0.23 -50.90 -59.85
CA VAL A 10 -1.36 -51.84 -59.55
C VAL A 10 -1.20 -53.38 -59.32
N GLY A 11 -1.88 -53.86 -58.25
CA GLY A 11 -2.54 -55.18 -58.15
C GLY A 11 -1.93 -56.21 -57.16
N GLY A 12 -2.66 -56.91 -56.26
CA GLY A 12 -4.01 -56.70 -55.71
C GLY A 12 -4.95 -57.92 -55.67
N ARG A 13 -5.24 -58.51 -54.47
CA ARG A 13 -6.47 -59.28 -54.10
C ARG A 13 -6.55 -59.63 -52.59
N ARG A 14 -7.71 -60.12 -52.10
CA ARG A 14 -8.07 -60.29 -50.65
C ARG A 14 -8.62 -61.69 -50.31
N VAL A 15 -8.34 -62.22 -49.10
CA VAL A 15 -9.18 -63.11 -48.21
C VAL A 15 -8.62 -62.99 -46.77
N LEU A 16 -9.33 -62.77 -45.63
CA LEU A 16 -10.72 -62.37 -45.31
C LEU A 16 -11.74 -63.39 -44.71
N VAL A 17 -11.33 -64.31 -43.83
CA VAL A 17 -12.23 -65.09 -42.91
C VAL A 17 -11.59 -65.28 -41.51
N ARG A 18 -12.31 -65.55 -40.40
CA ARG A 18 -13.04 -64.60 -39.52
C ARG A 18 -13.73 -65.36 -38.33
N ARG A 19 -13.40 -65.04 -37.06
CA ARG A 19 -14.14 -65.40 -35.80
C ARG A 19 -14.14 -66.90 -35.37
N ARG A 20 -14.45 -67.35 -34.13
CA ARG A 20 -14.95 -66.69 -32.88
C ARG A 20 -14.70 -67.49 -31.55
N GLU A 21 -14.56 -66.77 -30.42
CA GLU A 21 -15.12 -67.02 -29.04
C GLU A 21 -15.11 -68.41 -28.33
N ARG A 22 -14.42 -68.55 -27.16
CA ARG A 22 -14.95 -68.67 -25.75
C ARG A 22 -14.05 -69.44 -24.75
N GLY A 23 -14.18 -69.11 -23.45
CA GLY A 23 -13.61 -69.84 -22.28
C GLY A 23 -12.71 -68.98 -21.39
N ARG A 24 -13.24 -68.20 -20.43
CA ARG A 24 -13.57 -68.52 -19.01
C ARG A 24 -12.37 -68.45 -18.03
N GLN A 25 -12.56 -67.60 -17.02
CA GLN A 25 -11.84 -67.43 -15.74
C GLN A 25 -12.03 -68.66 -14.81
N PRO A 26 -11.26 -68.86 -13.71
CA PRO A 26 -11.33 -67.96 -12.53
C PRO A 26 -10.03 -67.74 -11.72
N GLN A 27 -10.16 -66.98 -10.63
CA GLN A 27 -9.16 -66.66 -9.61
C GLN A 27 -8.99 -67.81 -8.59
N GLN A 28 -7.81 -67.92 -7.92
CA GLN A 28 -7.75 -67.78 -6.45
C GLN A 28 -6.34 -67.70 -5.80
N ARG A 29 -6.31 -66.87 -4.76
CA ARG A 29 -5.45 -66.78 -3.55
C ARG A 29 -4.40 -67.89 -3.25
N GLY A 30 -3.16 -67.44 -3.02
CA GLY A 30 -2.58 -67.40 -1.65
C GLY A 30 -1.67 -68.54 -1.15
N ALA A 31 -0.39 -68.22 -0.90
CA ALA A 31 0.48 -68.84 0.12
C ALA A 31 1.71 -67.94 0.44
N ARG A 32 2.25 -68.02 1.66
CA ARG A 32 3.48 -67.35 2.18
C ARG A 32 3.99 -68.16 3.40
N PRO A 33 5.20 -67.89 3.92
CA PRO A 33 6.54 -68.33 3.48
C PRO A 33 6.93 -69.69 4.14
N PRO A 34 8.23 -70.04 4.36
CA PRO A 34 8.92 -69.55 5.57
C PRO A 34 10.45 -69.24 5.47
N HIS A 35 10.89 -68.34 6.37
CA HIS A 35 12.17 -68.17 7.12
C HIS A 35 13.54 -68.77 6.68
N GLY A 36 14.62 -68.08 7.11
CA GLY A 36 16.03 -68.55 7.12
C GLY A 36 16.99 -67.60 6.38
N ASP A 37 17.27 -66.38 6.84
CA ASP A 37 18.28 -66.02 7.85
C ASP A 37 19.74 -66.46 7.54
N TYR A 38 20.61 -65.49 7.24
CA TYR A 38 21.94 -65.31 7.88
C TYR A 38 22.55 -63.92 7.58
N THR A 39 23.54 -63.50 8.37
CA THR A 39 23.89 -62.08 8.60
C THR A 39 25.29 -61.65 8.14
N SER A 40 25.42 -60.43 7.59
CA SER A 40 26.51 -59.44 7.83
C SER A 40 26.14 -58.10 7.13
N ARG A 41 26.30 -56.88 7.68
CA ARG A 41 27.45 -56.18 8.29
C ARG A 41 28.62 -56.00 7.28
N GLN A 42 29.23 -54.82 7.05
CA GLN A 42 29.34 -53.55 7.81
C GLN A 42 29.41 -52.31 6.84
N PRO A 43 29.64 -51.05 7.28
CA PRO A 43 29.14 -49.84 6.59
C PRO A 43 30.23 -48.93 5.95
N PRO A 44 29.82 -47.83 5.27
CA PRO A 44 30.61 -46.61 5.14
C PRO A 44 30.37 -45.62 6.30
N ARG A 45 31.32 -44.70 6.50
CA ARG A 45 31.38 -43.74 7.63
C ARG A 45 30.54 -42.49 7.35
N GLY A 46 29.88 -41.94 8.37
CA GLY A 46 29.11 -40.70 8.25
C GLY A 46 29.96 -39.43 8.33
N ALA A 47 29.56 -38.39 7.59
CA ALA A 47 30.10 -37.03 7.70
C ALA A 47 28.99 -35.97 7.60
N ARG A 48 28.68 -35.38 8.77
CA ARG A 48 27.98 -34.10 9.02
C ARG A 48 27.53 -33.29 7.78
N ARG A 49 26.21 -33.21 7.53
CA ARG A 49 25.62 -31.98 6.97
C ARG A 49 25.23 -31.05 8.13
N ALA A 50 25.74 -29.82 8.11
CA ALA A 50 25.24 -28.75 8.96
C ALA A 50 23.99 -28.14 8.31
N GLY A 51 22.90 -28.00 9.07
CA GLY A 51 21.69 -27.35 8.60
C GLY A 51 21.80 -25.83 8.70
N THR A 52 21.74 -25.13 7.58
CA THR A 52 21.57 -23.68 7.52
C THR A 52 20.11 -23.34 7.27
N CYS A 53 19.48 -22.56 8.16
CA CYS A 53 18.66 -21.37 7.83
C CYS A 53 17.86 -20.85 9.03
N SER A 54 18.06 -19.56 9.37
CA SER A 54 17.03 -18.57 9.74
C SER A 54 16.20 -18.82 11.03
N PRO A 55 15.63 -17.78 11.69
CA PRO A 55 14.70 -16.81 11.11
C PRO A 55 15.09 -15.32 11.29
N CYS A 56 14.53 -14.47 10.43
CA CYS A 56 14.30 -13.05 10.72
C CYS A 56 12.88 -12.88 11.29
N PRO A 57 12.55 -11.73 11.91
CA PRO A 57 11.84 -10.70 11.14
C PRO A 57 12.41 -9.27 11.31
N LEU A 58 11.77 -8.33 10.61
CA LEU A 58 11.96 -6.87 10.65
C LEU A 58 11.22 -6.28 11.90
N GLU A 59 11.14 -4.97 12.20
CA GLU A 59 11.17 -3.77 11.34
C GLU A 59 11.36 -2.46 12.14
N ALA A 60 11.78 -1.37 11.47
CA ALA A 60 11.61 0.06 11.83
C ALA A 60 12.15 0.61 13.18
N ALA A 61 12.52 1.89 13.34
CA ALA A 61 12.93 2.96 12.41
C ALA A 61 13.65 4.08 13.21
N GLY A 62 14.44 4.94 12.55
CA GLY A 62 15.03 6.13 13.21
C GLY A 62 16.12 6.82 12.37
N HIS A 63 15.85 8.05 11.91
CA HIS A 63 16.78 8.84 11.12
C HIS A 63 17.74 9.68 11.98
N PHE A 64 18.97 9.89 11.51
CA PHE A 64 19.48 11.25 11.25
C PHE A 64 20.67 11.19 10.26
N ALA A 65 20.92 12.28 9.53
CA ALA A 65 21.92 12.34 8.46
C ALA A 65 22.96 13.44 8.68
N ALA A 66 24.19 13.20 8.23
CA ALA A 66 25.22 14.20 7.99
C ALA A 66 26.10 13.76 6.82
N SER A 67 26.47 14.71 5.95
CA SER A 67 27.26 14.47 4.73
C SER A 67 28.71 14.94 4.88
N VAL A 68 29.44 14.97 3.75
CA VAL A 68 30.70 15.68 3.47
C VAL A 68 31.99 14.84 3.53
N ALA A 69 32.58 14.69 2.34
CA ALA A 69 33.98 14.33 2.06
C ALA A 69 34.73 15.64 1.63
N PRO A 70 36.04 15.69 1.28
CA PRO A 70 36.94 14.58 0.94
C PRO A 70 38.44 14.74 1.35
N ALA A 71 39.29 13.92 0.72
CA ALA A 71 40.66 14.20 0.25
C ALA A 71 41.92 13.83 1.08
N ALA A 72 42.77 13.04 0.40
CA ALA A 72 44.24 13.15 0.28
C ALA A 72 45.21 12.90 1.48
N GLY A 73 46.00 11.81 1.35
CA GLY A 73 47.46 11.96 1.22
C GLY A 73 48.38 11.43 2.34
N GLY A 74 49.25 10.46 2.01
CA GLY A 74 50.68 10.54 2.41
C GLY A 74 51.38 9.36 3.13
N VAL A 75 52.31 8.72 2.42
CA VAL A 75 53.72 8.44 2.85
C VAL A 75 54.01 7.58 4.13
N LEU A 76 54.22 6.27 3.88
CA LEU A 76 55.43 5.46 4.16
C LEU A 76 56.09 5.27 5.57
N MET A 77 56.51 3.98 5.76
CA MET A 77 57.75 3.45 6.38
C MET A 77 57.81 2.93 7.85
N ARG A 78 58.23 1.64 7.93
CA ARG A 78 59.01 0.92 8.97
C ARG A 78 58.49 0.78 10.42
N GLY A 79 58.56 -0.46 10.92
CA GLY A 79 58.54 -0.77 12.36
C GLY A 79 58.25 -2.24 12.68
N SER A 80 59.24 -3.13 12.60
CA SER A 80 59.06 -4.54 13.01
C SER A 80 59.13 -4.69 14.53
N GLY A 81 58.12 -5.30 15.14
CA GLY A 81 58.10 -5.66 16.56
C GLY A 81 57.01 -6.71 16.82
N GLY A 82 57.32 -7.74 17.61
CA GLY A 82 56.41 -8.87 17.83
C GLY A 82 55.23 -8.51 18.75
N GLY A 83 54.02 -8.89 18.34
CA GLY A 83 52.80 -8.73 19.13
C GLY A 83 51.79 -9.81 18.82
N GLY A 84 51.87 -10.95 19.53
CA GLY A 84 50.82 -11.96 19.53
C GLY A 84 49.56 -11.41 20.21
N GLU A 85 48.39 -11.66 19.63
CA GLU A 85 47.15 -10.93 19.92
C GLU A 85 46.71 -10.93 21.41
N PRO A 86 46.73 -9.77 22.10
CA PRO A 86 46.05 -9.63 23.39
C PRO A 86 44.60 -9.17 23.21
N GLY A 87 44.27 -8.63 22.03
CA GLY A 87 43.05 -7.86 21.77
C GLY A 87 41.76 -8.69 21.88
N LEU A 88 41.70 -9.84 21.19
CA LEU A 88 40.48 -10.65 21.13
C LEU A 88 40.15 -11.30 22.49
N ALA A 89 41.16 -11.81 23.20
CA ALA A 89 41.00 -12.35 24.55
C ALA A 89 40.55 -11.26 25.55
N ALA A 90 41.21 -10.10 25.57
CA ALA A 90 40.84 -8.99 26.44
C ALA A 90 39.49 -8.34 26.06
N ALA A 91 39.00 -8.52 24.83
CA ALA A 91 37.66 -8.14 24.41
C ALA A 91 36.61 -9.16 24.90
N LEU A 92 36.87 -10.45 24.73
CA LEU A 92 36.02 -11.54 25.23
C LEU A 92 35.88 -11.52 26.75
N GLU A 93 36.97 -11.31 27.51
CA GLU A 93 36.90 -11.13 28.96
C GLU A 93 36.02 -9.92 29.34
N ARG A 94 36.22 -8.77 28.68
CA ARG A 94 35.41 -7.57 28.95
C ARG A 94 33.95 -7.75 28.50
N TYR A 95 33.65 -8.62 27.56
CA TYR A 95 32.28 -8.99 27.19
C TYR A 95 31.66 -9.94 28.23
N GLN A 96 32.36 -11.01 28.62
CA GLN A 96 31.92 -11.95 29.66
C GLN A 96 31.83 -11.33 31.06
N ARG A 97 32.60 -10.28 31.35
CA ARG A 97 32.53 -9.53 32.60
C ARG A 97 31.26 -8.66 32.62
N ARG A 98 30.99 -7.91 31.54
CA ARG A 98 29.74 -7.14 31.38
C ARG A 98 28.48 -7.98 31.29
N LEU A 99 28.57 -9.21 30.77
CA LEU A 99 27.48 -10.19 30.85
C LEU A 99 27.21 -10.63 32.30
N ARG A 100 28.25 -10.88 33.10
CA ARG A 100 28.11 -11.24 34.52
C ARG A 100 27.65 -10.06 35.38
N GLU A 101 28.17 -8.86 35.14
CA GLU A 101 27.71 -7.61 35.76
C GLU A 101 26.21 -7.41 35.49
N ARG A 102 25.78 -7.43 34.23
CA ARG A 102 24.37 -7.26 33.85
C ARG A 102 23.44 -8.39 34.32
N ALA A 103 23.93 -9.62 34.39
CA ALA A 103 23.18 -10.73 34.98
C ALA A 103 23.00 -10.54 36.49
N ASN A 104 24.04 -10.12 37.21
CA ASN A 104 23.98 -9.82 38.64
C ASN A 104 23.07 -8.61 38.93
N GLU A 105 23.11 -7.57 38.10
CA GLU A 105 22.19 -6.42 38.17
C GLU A 105 20.74 -6.88 38.00
N SER A 106 20.45 -7.73 37.01
CA SER A 106 19.11 -8.30 36.79
C SER A 106 18.65 -9.19 37.96
N ILE A 107 19.55 -9.99 38.54
CA ILE A 107 19.28 -10.80 39.73
C ILE A 107 19.03 -9.91 40.97
N HIS A 108 19.76 -8.80 41.14
CA HIS A 108 19.51 -7.84 42.21
C HIS A 108 18.21 -7.05 42.02
N GLN A 109 17.83 -6.70 40.78
CA GLN A 109 16.53 -6.10 40.46
C GLN A 109 15.38 -7.08 40.76
N LEU A 110 15.51 -8.36 40.37
CA LEU A 110 14.55 -9.40 40.72
C LEU A 110 14.47 -9.63 42.23
N LYS A 111 15.60 -9.58 42.95
CA LYS A 111 15.63 -9.71 44.41
C LYS A 111 14.91 -8.53 45.09
N TYR A 112 15.16 -7.30 44.66
CA TYR A 112 14.43 -6.12 45.14
C TYR A 112 12.93 -6.20 44.86
N ALA A 113 12.51 -6.59 43.65
CA ALA A 113 11.10 -6.71 43.29
C ALA A 113 10.37 -7.85 44.04
N LEU A 114 11.09 -8.89 44.47
CA LEU A 114 10.57 -9.95 45.34
C LEU A 114 10.51 -9.50 46.81
N GLU A 115 11.47 -8.71 47.27
CA GLU A 115 11.47 -8.13 48.62
C GLU A 115 10.38 -7.05 48.77
N GLU A 116 10.14 -6.19 47.76
CA GLU A 116 9.00 -5.27 47.72
C GLU A 116 7.65 -6.01 47.79
N ARG A 117 7.52 -7.15 47.10
CA ARG A 117 6.32 -8.00 47.18
C ARG A 117 6.08 -8.62 48.56
N GLN A 118 7.09 -8.72 49.42
CA GLN A 118 6.94 -9.22 50.80
C GLN A 118 6.61 -8.11 51.81
N PHE A 119 6.65 -6.83 51.42
CA PHE A 119 6.21 -5.69 52.23
C PHE A 119 4.84 -5.13 51.81
N ALA A 120 4.22 -5.69 50.77
CA ALA A 120 2.94 -5.19 50.23
C ALA A 120 1.68 -5.84 50.85
N GLU A 121 1.82 -6.91 51.63
CA GLU A 121 0.71 -7.60 52.30
C GLU A 121 0.82 -7.48 53.83
N GLY A 122 0.48 -6.30 54.37
CA GLY A 122 0.23 -6.12 55.80
C GLY A 122 0.58 -4.74 56.37
N ASN A 123 -0.43 -3.88 56.53
CA ASN A 123 -0.73 -3.12 57.77
C ASN A 123 -1.82 -2.05 57.53
N ASP A 124 -3.07 -2.40 57.88
CA ASP A 124 -4.16 -1.48 58.29
C ASP A 124 -4.89 -2.22 59.43
N GLU A 125 -4.36 -2.12 60.66
CA GLU A 125 -4.82 -1.22 61.75
C GLU A 125 -6.17 -1.58 62.41
N VAL A 126 -6.06 -2.09 63.64
CA VAL A 126 -6.93 -1.88 64.82
C VAL A 126 -8.39 -2.39 64.76
N GLY A 127 -8.68 -3.43 65.56
CA GLY A 127 -10.05 -3.87 65.88
C GLY A 127 -10.10 -4.88 67.03
N PHE A 128 -10.23 -4.40 68.27
CA PHE A 128 -10.40 -5.21 69.48
C PHE A 128 -11.90 -5.51 69.69
N ASP A 129 -12.30 -6.77 69.90
CA ASP A 129 -13.05 -7.17 71.11
C ASP A 129 -13.14 -8.70 71.30
N GLU A 130 -13.67 -9.13 72.46
CA GLU A 130 -13.63 -10.48 73.01
C GLU A 130 -14.93 -11.30 72.84
N SER A 131 -14.87 -12.60 73.22
CA SER A 131 -16.02 -13.49 73.52
C SER A 131 -16.86 -14.03 72.32
N SER A 132 -17.58 -15.15 72.39
CA SER A 132 -17.53 -16.36 73.25
C SER A 132 -18.48 -17.47 72.74
N VAL A 133 -18.29 -18.75 73.15
CA VAL A 133 -19.34 -19.81 73.32
C VAL A 133 -20.07 -20.32 72.04
N ASP A 134 -20.41 -21.61 71.83
CA ASP A 134 -20.09 -22.91 72.45
C ASP A 134 -20.66 -24.08 71.57
N LYS A 135 -20.05 -25.29 71.63
CA LYS A 135 -20.51 -26.65 71.20
C LYS A 135 -21.23 -26.89 69.83
N GLY A 136 -20.87 -27.99 69.15
CA GLY A 136 -21.63 -28.50 67.99
C GLY A 136 -21.07 -29.73 67.23
N ASN A 137 -20.75 -30.82 67.94
CA ASN A 137 -20.33 -32.18 67.48
C ASN A 137 -20.46 -32.61 65.98
N ASP A 138 -19.41 -33.34 65.53
CA ASP A 138 -19.38 -34.52 64.62
C ASP A 138 -20.03 -34.40 63.21
N VAL A 139 -19.44 -34.85 62.09
CA VAL A 139 -18.73 -36.12 61.84
C VAL A 139 -17.62 -35.97 60.78
N ASP A 140 -16.60 -36.84 60.86
CA ASP A 140 -15.50 -37.09 59.92
C ASP A 140 -15.90 -37.34 58.45
N HIS A 141 -15.19 -36.74 57.48
CA HIS A 141 -14.59 -37.45 56.32
C HIS A 141 -13.74 -36.52 55.40
N GLY A 142 -12.53 -36.98 55.07
CA GLY A 142 -11.85 -36.78 53.77
C GLY A 142 -11.67 -35.36 53.20
N ASN A 143 -10.53 -34.72 53.49
CA ASN A 143 -10.07 -33.52 52.77
C ASN A 143 -9.66 -33.85 51.31
N ASP A 144 -10.39 -33.29 50.35
CA ASP A 144 -9.98 -33.18 48.95
C ASP A 144 -10.29 -31.74 48.45
N GLY A 145 -9.40 -31.16 47.63
CA GLY A 145 -9.55 -29.79 47.12
C GLY A 145 -8.27 -28.97 46.92
N SER A 146 -7.11 -29.39 47.46
CA SER A 146 -5.87 -28.59 47.37
C SER A 146 -5.28 -28.48 45.96
N GLU A 147 -5.63 -29.37 45.02
CA GLU A 147 -5.14 -29.31 43.64
C GLU A 147 -5.99 -28.41 42.73
N SER A 148 -7.27 -28.15 43.07
CA SER A 148 -8.18 -27.39 42.20
C SER A 148 -7.81 -25.91 42.11
N SER A 149 -7.27 -25.31 43.18
CA SER A 149 -6.87 -23.89 43.17
C SER A 149 -5.68 -23.66 42.23
N ALA A 150 -4.64 -24.50 42.33
CA ALA A 150 -3.43 -24.37 41.52
C ALA A 150 -3.70 -24.50 40.00
N TRP A 151 -4.69 -25.31 39.61
CA TRP A 151 -5.13 -25.41 38.21
C TRP A 151 -5.97 -24.20 37.76
N GLN A 152 -6.71 -23.56 38.65
CA GLN A 152 -7.51 -22.37 38.33
C GLN A 152 -6.64 -21.12 38.17
N ASP A 153 -5.65 -20.92 39.05
CA ASP A 153 -4.67 -19.82 38.93
C ASP A 153 -3.89 -19.89 37.61
N LEU A 154 -3.58 -21.10 37.12
CA LEU A 154 -2.90 -21.30 35.84
C LEU A 154 -3.79 -20.94 34.63
N GLN A 155 -5.12 -21.09 34.74
CA GLN A 155 -6.06 -20.67 33.67
C GLN A 155 -6.17 -19.14 33.54
N HIS A 156 -5.86 -18.38 34.59
CA HIS A 156 -5.89 -16.92 34.55
C HIS A 156 -4.57 -16.28 34.08
N SER A 157 -3.54 -17.09 33.78
CA SER A 157 -2.32 -16.60 33.12
C SER A 157 -2.61 -15.93 31.77
N HIS A 158 -2.01 -14.75 31.55
CA HIS A 158 -2.11 -13.99 30.31
C HIS A 158 -1.65 -14.81 29.08
N ALA A 159 -0.66 -15.69 29.26
CA ALA A 159 -0.17 -16.60 28.22
C ALA A 159 -1.18 -17.72 27.90
N ALA A 160 -1.89 -18.25 28.90
CA ALA A 160 -2.92 -19.27 28.69
C ALA A 160 -4.12 -18.69 27.91
N ASN A 161 -4.52 -17.46 28.21
CA ASN A 161 -5.59 -16.77 27.47
C ASN A 161 -5.16 -16.38 26.04
N GLN A 162 -3.90 -15.98 25.82
CA GLN A 162 -3.38 -15.77 24.46
C GLN A 162 -3.36 -17.07 23.65
N LEU A 163 -2.91 -18.20 24.23
CA LEU A 163 -2.96 -19.50 23.56
C LEU A 163 -4.41 -19.93 23.26
N LYS A 164 -5.36 -19.69 24.17
CA LYS A 164 -6.78 -19.98 23.98
C LYS A 164 -7.38 -19.16 22.82
N ILE A 165 -7.04 -17.87 22.71
CA ILE A 165 -7.46 -17.01 21.59
C ILE A 165 -6.86 -17.49 20.26
N LEU A 166 -5.57 -17.85 20.24
CA LEU A 166 -4.90 -18.35 19.03
C LEU A 166 -5.45 -19.71 18.59
N LEU A 167 -5.72 -20.63 19.52
CA LEU A 167 -6.35 -21.92 19.22
C LEU A 167 -7.79 -21.74 18.70
N GLN A 168 -8.58 -20.84 19.28
CA GLN A 168 -9.91 -20.51 18.74
C GLN A 168 -9.86 -19.85 17.37
N HIS A 169 -8.81 -19.06 17.07
CA HIS A 169 -8.56 -18.56 15.71
C HIS A 169 -8.19 -19.68 14.73
N GLN A 170 -7.44 -20.69 15.19
CA GLN A 170 -7.09 -21.82 14.33
C GLN A 170 -8.28 -22.76 14.10
N GLU A 171 -9.08 -23.08 15.13
CA GLU A 171 -10.33 -23.85 14.98
C GLU A 171 -11.35 -23.14 14.07
N SER A 172 -11.44 -21.80 14.12
CA SER A 172 -12.34 -21.05 13.22
C SER A 172 -11.85 -21.06 11.76
N VAL A 173 -10.53 -21.02 11.52
CA VAL A 173 -9.94 -21.09 10.17
C VAL A 173 -9.99 -22.51 9.61
N GLU A 174 -9.78 -23.56 10.42
CA GLU A 174 -9.87 -24.95 9.98
C GLU A 174 -11.33 -25.41 9.73
N SER A 175 -12.32 -24.74 10.34
CA SER A 175 -13.75 -25.02 10.13
C SER A 175 -14.32 -24.47 8.80
N GLU A 176 -13.70 -23.48 8.16
CA GLU A 176 -14.24 -22.85 6.94
C GLU A 176 -13.71 -23.43 5.61
N VAL A 177 -13.05 -24.60 5.62
CA VAL A 177 -12.42 -25.20 4.42
C VAL A 177 -13.18 -26.41 3.86
N SER A 178 -14.48 -26.27 3.56
CA SER A 178 -15.14 -26.89 2.37
C SER A 178 -16.62 -26.46 2.21
N PRO A 179 -17.14 -26.31 0.96
CA PRO A 179 -18.33 -25.50 0.73
C PRO A 179 -19.67 -26.27 0.76
N SER A 180 -20.70 -25.70 1.40
CA SER A 180 -22.11 -26.14 1.18
C SER A 180 -23.17 -25.06 1.41
N ARG A 181 -23.69 -24.54 0.29
CA ARG A 181 -25.05 -23.96 0.07
C ARG A 181 -25.51 -22.70 0.86
N ARG A 182 -26.10 -21.79 0.05
CA ARG A 182 -27.06 -20.69 0.39
C ARG A 182 -26.43 -19.46 1.10
N LYS A 183 -26.66 -18.23 0.65
CA LYS A 183 -27.44 -17.70 -0.50
C LYS A 183 -26.63 -16.61 -1.20
N MET A 184 -26.62 -16.57 -2.54
CA MET A 184 -26.25 -15.33 -3.24
C MET A 184 -27.40 -14.32 -3.16
N LEU A 185 -27.03 -13.04 -2.97
CA LEU A 185 -27.91 -11.90 -3.21
C LEU A 185 -27.95 -11.63 -4.72
N PHE A 186 -29.15 -11.54 -5.29
CA PHE A 186 -29.32 -11.14 -6.69
C PHE A 186 -29.15 -9.62 -6.82
N CYS A 187 -28.00 -9.17 -7.32
CA CYS A 187 -27.90 -7.86 -7.94
C CYS A 187 -28.68 -7.87 -9.26
N LYS A 188 -29.43 -6.79 -9.55
CA LYS A 188 -30.07 -6.61 -10.86
C LYS A 188 -29.02 -6.31 -11.94
N PRO A 189 -29.21 -6.76 -13.19
CA PRO A 189 -28.37 -6.35 -14.30
C PRO A 189 -28.67 -4.90 -14.73
N PRO A 190 -27.67 -4.13 -15.20
CA PRO A 190 -27.86 -3.03 -16.14
C PRO A 190 -28.29 -3.58 -17.51
N GLU A 191 -28.98 -2.78 -18.33
CA GLU A 191 -29.44 -3.19 -19.65
C GLU A 191 -28.39 -3.02 -20.76
N ALA A 192 -28.46 -3.92 -21.74
CA ALA A 192 -28.05 -3.78 -23.13
C ALA A 192 -26.62 -3.31 -23.48
N ALA A 193 -25.76 -4.27 -23.82
CA ALA A 193 -24.99 -4.25 -25.06
C ALA A 193 -24.88 -5.69 -25.60
N ASP A 194 -25.19 -5.91 -26.88
CA ASP A 194 -25.07 -7.21 -27.53
C ASP A 194 -23.63 -7.44 -28.05
N GLU A 195 -22.88 -8.35 -27.42
CA GLU A 195 -21.80 -9.10 -28.09
C GLU A 195 -21.80 -10.56 -27.59
N ASP A 196 -21.88 -11.49 -28.55
CA ASP A 196 -21.72 -12.95 -28.52
C ASP A 196 -21.58 -13.65 -27.15
N LEU A 197 -22.71 -14.14 -26.62
CA LEU A 197 -22.72 -15.24 -25.66
C LEU A 197 -22.21 -16.52 -26.35
N PRO A 198 -21.21 -17.23 -25.79
CA PRO A 198 -20.74 -18.51 -26.35
C PRO A 198 -21.87 -19.53 -26.48
N GLY A 199 -21.88 -20.26 -27.58
CA GLY A 199 -22.87 -21.29 -27.83
C GLY A 199 -22.78 -22.41 -26.79
N LEU A 200 -23.88 -23.13 -26.59
CA LEU A 200 -23.91 -24.28 -25.69
C LEU A 200 -22.95 -25.41 -26.13
N SER A 201 -22.48 -25.37 -27.38
CA SER A 201 -21.42 -26.23 -27.94
C SER A 201 -20.01 -25.83 -27.51
N ASP A 202 -19.77 -24.57 -27.14
CA ASP A 202 -18.44 -24.02 -26.84
C ASP A 202 -18.07 -24.18 -25.36
N LEU A 203 -19.07 -24.31 -24.49
CA LEU A 203 -18.88 -24.67 -23.07
C LEU A 203 -18.51 -26.15 -22.87
N VAL A 204 -18.93 -27.06 -23.77
CA VAL A 204 -18.70 -28.51 -23.62
C VAL A 204 -17.21 -28.88 -23.58
N PRO A 205 -16.34 -28.36 -24.47
CA PRO A 205 -14.89 -28.54 -24.35
C PRO A 205 -14.35 -28.05 -23.00
N ILE A 206 -14.72 -26.84 -22.58
CA ILE A 206 -14.23 -26.21 -21.34
C ILE A 206 -14.61 -27.05 -20.10
N ILE A 207 -15.85 -27.55 -20.04
CA ILE A 207 -16.33 -28.43 -18.96
C ILE A 207 -15.59 -29.78 -18.99
N ASN A 208 -15.31 -30.33 -20.17
CA ASN A 208 -14.57 -31.57 -20.34
C ASN A 208 -13.08 -31.42 -19.97
N ASP A 209 -12.47 -30.28 -20.24
CA ASP A 209 -11.08 -29.96 -19.88
C ASP A 209 -10.95 -29.66 -18.37
N GLN A 210 -11.93 -28.96 -17.78
CA GLN A 210 -12.04 -28.84 -16.32
C GLN A 210 -12.23 -30.21 -15.65
N SER A 211 -13.04 -31.11 -16.22
CA SER A 211 -13.19 -32.48 -15.71
C SER A 211 -11.89 -33.28 -15.80
N GLN A 212 -11.15 -33.19 -16.92
CA GLN A 212 -9.82 -33.80 -17.04
C GLN A 212 -8.83 -33.26 -16.00
N TYR A 213 -8.84 -31.94 -15.75
CA TYR A 213 -7.98 -31.33 -14.73
C TYR A 213 -8.34 -31.77 -13.31
N ILE A 214 -9.64 -31.89 -12.99
CA ILE A 214 -10.11 -32.46 -11.72
C ILE A 214 -9.67 -33.92 -11.59
N ASN A 215 -9.88 -34.75 -12.61
CA ASN A 215 -9.44 -36.16 -12.61
C ASN A 215 -7.91 -36.30 -12.42
N HIS A 216 -7.13 -35.37 -12.98
CA HIS A 216 -5.67 -35.32 -12.81
C HIS A 216 -5.29 -34.97 -11.36
N LEU A 217 -5.90 -33.94 -10.77
CA LEU A 217 -5.69 -33.57 -9.37
C LEU A 217 -6.13 -34.68 -8.41
N GLU A 218 -7.25 -35.36 -8.68
CA GLU A 218 -7.68 -36.53 -7.89
C GLU A 218 -6.68 -37.69 -7.97
N ALA A 219 -6.07 -37.92 -9.14
CA ALA A 219 -5.01 -38.91 -9.31
C ALA A 219 -3.72 -38.53 -8.56
N GLU A 220 -3.31 -37.25 -8.58
CA GLU A 220 -2.16 -36.77 -7.80
C GLU A 220 -2.41 -36.84 -6.29
N VAL A 221 -3.58 -36.40 -5.83
CA VAL A 221 -3.99 -36.50 -4.42
C VAL A 221 -4.06 -37.96 -3.98
N LYS A 222 -4.50 -38.89 -4.85
CA LYS A 222 -4.47 -40.33 -4.58
C LYS A 222 -3.03 -40.85 -4.49
N PHE A 223 -2.16 -40.52 -5.44
CA PHE A 223 -0.74 -40.90 -5.42
C PHE A 223 -0.04 -40.40 -4.15
N CYS A 224 -0.24 -39.14 -3.78
CA CYS A 224 0.29 -38.57 -2.54
C CYS A 224 -0.24 -39.29 -1.29
N LYS A 225 -1.52 -39.70 -1.26
CA LYS A 225 -2.09 -40.50 -0.16
C LYS A 225 -1.49 -41.92 -0.10
N GLU A 226 -1.20 -42.54 -1.24
CA GLU A 226 -0.60 -43.86 -1.33
C GLU A 226 0.89 -43.84 -0.93
N GLU A 227 1.68 -42.84 -1.35
CA GLU A 227 3.06 -42.66 -0.88
C GLU A 227 3.15 -42.24 0.59
N LEU A 228 2.25 -41.38 1.09
CA LEU A 228 2.18 -41.07 2.53
C LEU A 228 1.75 -42.30 3.36
N TYR A 229 0.91 -43.19 2.80
CA TYR A 229 0.63 -44.48 3.41
C TYR A 229 1.91 -45.34 3.47
N GLY A 230 2.59 -45.52 2.33
CA GLY A 230 3.81 -46.33 2.24
C GLY A 230 4.94 -45.80 3.12
N MET A 231 5.13 -44.48 3.18
CA MET A 231 6.11 -43.82 4.05
C MET A 231 5.80 -44.07 5.53
N ARG A 232 4.53 -43.96 5.93
CA ARG A 232 4.10 -44.26 7.31
C ARG A 232 4.33 -45.72 7.68
N GLU A 233 4.09 -46.66 6.76
CA GLU A 233 4.32 -48.09 7.02
C GLU A 233 5.82 -48.37 7.19
N ARG A 234 6.67 -47.85 6.29
CA ARG A 234 8.15 -47.90 6.41
C ARG A 234 8.64 -47.30 7.75
N VAL A 235 8.04 -46.19 8.20
CA VAL A 235 8.37 -45.59 9.50
C VAL A 235 7.94 -46.48 10.67
N ARG A 236 6.78 -47.16 10.62
CA ARG A 236 6.41 -48.14 11.66
C ARG A 236 7.37 -49.32 11.70
N GLU A 237 7.77 -49.86 10.55
CA GLU A 237 8.74 -50.97 10.47
C GLU A 237 10.08 -50.56 11.12
N VAL A 238 10.60 -49.36 10.80
CA VAL A 238 11.84 -48.83 11.40
C VAL A 238 11.70 -48.54 12.89
N VAL A 239 10.52 -48.13 13.39
CA VAL A 239 10.28 -47.96 14.83
C VAL A 239 10.26 -49.31 15.54
N LEU A 240 9.57 -50.31 15.02
CA LEU A 240 9.54 -51.67 15.58
C LEU A 240 10.92 -52.35 15.56
N GLU A 241 11.71 -52.15 14.49
CA GLU A 241 13.10 -52.60 14.45
C GLU A 241 13.96 -51.87 15.49
N ASN A 242 13.75 -50.56 15.71
CA ASN A 242 14.44 -49.83 16.78
C ASN A 242 14.04 -50.34 18.18
N GLU A 243 12.77 -50.68 18.42
CA GLU A 243 12.32 -51.23 19.69
C GLU A 243 12.94 -52.60 19.98
N ASP A 244 12.97 -53.50 18.99
CA ASP A 244 13.65 -54.80 19.07
C ASP A 244 15.17 -54.65 19.26
N LEU A 245 15.82 -53.74 18.53
CA LEU A 245 17.25 -53.44 18.71
C LEU A 245 17.55 -52.87 20.11
N HIS A 246 16.68 -52.01 20.66
CA HIS A 246 16.83 -51.52 22.04
C HIS A 246 16.62 -52.64 23.08
N GLN A 247 15.67 -53.56 22.86
CA GLN A 247 15.49 -54.73 23.72
C GLN A 247 16.71 -55.66 23.67
N LYS A 248 17.26 -55.92 22.48
CA LYS A 248 18.49 -56.72 22.28
C LYS A 248 19.72 -56.05 22.91
N LEU A 249 19.88 -54.74 22.77
CA LEU A 249 20.95 -53.98 23.44
C LEU A 249 20.80 -54.03 24.97
N LYS A 250 19.58 -53.90 25.51
CA LYS A 250 19.29 -53.99 26.94
C LYS A 250 19.59 -55.40 27.49
N PHE A 251 19.27 -56.45 26.73
CA PHE A 251 19.63 -57.82 27.08
C PHE A 251 21.15 -58.04 27.07
N LEU A 252 21.84 -57.62 26.01
CA LEU A 252 23.31 -57.73 25.90
C LEU A 252 24.05 -56.94 26.99
N ALA A 253 23.53 -55.78 27.40
CA ALA A 253 24.07 -55.00 28.51
C ALA A 253 23.93 -55.75 29.85
N ALA A 254 22.77 -56.34 30.13
CA ALA A 254 22.55 -57.16 31.32
C ALA A 254 23.39 -58.45 31.31
N GLU A 255 23.57 -59.08 30.14
CA GLU A 255 24.43 -60.24 29.97
C GLU A 255 25.92 -59.89 30.18
N HIS A 256 26.35 -58.70 29.73
CA HIS A 256 27.70 -58.20 29.99
C HIS A 256 27.95 -57.96 31.48
N THR A 257 27.04 -57.26 32.18
CA THR A 257 27.20 -57.02 33.63
C THR A 257 27.19 -58.31 34.43
N LEU A 258 26.39 -59.32 34.04
CA LEU A 258 26.40 -60.63 34.69
C LEU A 258 27.73 -61.38 34.44
N ARG A 259 28.29 -61.34 33.23
CA ARG A 259 29.63 -61.91 32.94
C ARG A 259 30.73 -61.21 33.72
N GLU A 260 30.71 -59.88 33.76
CA GLU A 260 31.68 -59.04 34.47
C GLU A 260 31.64 -59.31 35.98
N GLN A 261 30.44 -59.39 36.56
CA GLN A 261 30.26 -59.77 37.96
C GLN A 261 30.73 -61.21 38.25
N THR A 262 30.47 -62.15 37.34
CA THR A 262 30.98 -63.54 37.44
C THR A 262 32.52 -63.60 37.40
N LEU A 263 33.16 -62.73 36.62
CA LEU A 263 34.63 -62.62 36.55
C LEU A 263 35.22 -61.97 37.81
N LEU A 264 34.54 -60.99 38.41
CA LEU A 264 34.91 -60.42 39.71
C LEU A 264 34.83 -61.49 40.81
N ASP A 265 33.71 -62.20 40.89
CA ASP A 265 33.49 -63.35 41.78
C ASP A 265 34.61 -64.41 41.66
N ALA A 266 34.99 -64.76 40.42
CA ALA A 266 36.07 -65.71 40.15
C ALA A 266 37.44 -65.16 40.57
N SER A 267 37.69 -63.86 40.35
CA SER A 267 38.90 -63.16 40.78
C SER A 267 39.04 -63.13 42.30
N GLU A 268 37.96 -62.90 43.04
CA GLU A 268 37.96 -62.93 44.51
C GLU A 268 38.18 -64.34 45.06
N LYS A 269 37.51 -65.35 44.51
CA LYS A 269 37.75 -66.77 44.86
C LYS A 269 39.20 -67.15 44.59
N LEU A 270 39.80 -66.69 43.50
CA LEU A 270 41.21 -66.91 43.17
C LEU A 270 42.15 -66.20 44.16
N LYS A 271 41.88 -64.95 44.55
CA LYS A 271 42.64 -64.21 45.58
C LYS A 271 42.61 -64.93 46.93
N LEU A 272 41.45 -65.44 47.36
CA LEU A 272 41.29 -66.19 48.61
C LEU A 272 42.16 -67.47 48.60
N LEU A 273 42.10 -68.26 47.51
CA LEU A 273 42.92 -69.46 47.35
C LEU A 273 44.43 -69.15 47.35
N TYR A 274 44.86 -68.05 46.72
CA TYR A 274 46.25 -67.59 46.79
C TYR A 274 46.65 -67.16 48.21
N GLN A 275 45.80 -66.43 48.92
CA GLN A 275 46.07 -65.99 50.29
C GLN A 275 46.18 -67.18 51.26
N GLU A 276 45.28 -68.17 51.14
CA GLU A 276 45.35 -69.39 51.94
C GLU A 276 46.62 -70.21 51.64
N LYS A 277 47.00 -70.33 50.36
CA LYS A 277 48.26 -70.96 49.97
C LYS A 277 49.49 -70.21 50.51
N VAL A 278 49.48 -68.87 50.55
CA VAL A 278 50.53 -68.06 51.19
C VAL A 278 50.59 -68.31 52.69
N ASN A 279 49.44 -68.37 53.37
CA ASN A 279 49.36 -68.66 54.81
C ASN A 279 49.94 -70.05 55.15
N ILE A 280 49.65 -71.07 54.33
CA ILE A 280 50.20 -72.43 54.48
C ILE A 280 51.73 -72.43 54.30
N LEU A 281 52.25 -71.73 53.29
CA LEU A 281 53.70 -71.63 53.05
C LEU A 281 54.44 -70.88 54.17
N ASP A 282 53.87 -69.79 54.69
CA ASP A 282 54.43 -69.06 55.83
C ASP A 282 54.40 -69.90 57.12
N ALA A 283 53.35 -70.71 57.33
CA ALA A 283 53.31 -71.69 58.42
C ALA A 283 54.41 -72.77 58.28
N GLN A 284 54.65 -73.30 57.08
CA GLN A 284 55.74 -74.24 56.82
C GLN A 284 57.12 -73.60 57.05
N VAL A 285 57.34 -72.35 56.58
CA VAL A 285 58.58 -71.61 56.82
C VAL A 285 58.80 -71.33 58.33
N LYS A 286 57.73 -71.06 59.08
CA LYS A 286 57.78 -70.91 60.54
C LYS A 286 58.13 -72.22 61.26
N SER A 287 57.59 -73.36 60.82
CA SER A 287 58.02 -74.68 61.34
C SER A 287 59.50 -74.90 61.06
N LEU A 288 59.91 -74.85 59.78
CA LEU A 288 61.30 -75.15 59.38
C LEU A 288 62.33 -74.24 60.07
N ARG A 289 61.99 -72.98 60.37
CA ARG A 289 62.84 -72.07 61.18
C ARG A 289 62.94 -72.49 62.65
N LYS A 290 61.85 -72.98 63.25
CA LYS A 290 61.84 -73.54 64.62
C LYS A 290 62.65 -74.84 64.66
N ASP A 291 62.40 -75.75 63.73
CA ASP A 291 63.06 -77.05 63.62
C ASP A 291 64.58 -76.87 63.40
N LEU A 292 64.98 -75.91 62.56
CA LEU A 292 66.37 -75.50 62.38
C LEU A 292 66.99 -74.95 63.68
N SER A 293 66.30 -74.03 64.38
CA SER A 293 66.79 -73.47 65.65
C SER A 293 66.93 -74.54 66.76
N GLU A 294 66.04 -75.53 66.79
CA GLU A 294 66.13 -76.66 67.71
C GLU A 294 67.31 -77.58 67.35
N SER A 295 67.49 -77.91 66.07
CA SER A 295 68.66 -78.69 65.61
C SER A 295 70.00 -77.99 65.92
N GLN A 296 70.08 -76.67 65.71
CA GLN A 296 71.29 -75.89 65.95
C GLN A 296 71.70 -75.91 67.42
N LYS A 297 70.73 -75.79 68.34
CA LYS A 297 70.98 -75.95 69.79
C LYS A 297 71.51 -77.35 70.12
N THR A 298 70.99 -78.41 69.50
CA THR A 298 71.51 -79.77 69.74
C THR A 298 72.94 -79.95 69.22
N CYS A 299 73.34 -79.26 68.15
CA CYS A 299 74.74 -79.24 67.70
C CYS A 299 75.65 -78.53 68.71
N GLU A 300 75.24 -77.37 69.25
CA GLU A 300 75.98 -76.62 70.27
C GLU A 300 76.18 -77.45 71.56
N ASP A 301 75.14 -78.18 71.99
CA ASP A 301 75.19 -79.11 73.13
C ASP A 301 76.14 -80.30 72.89
N LEU A 302 76.12 -80.87 71.68
CA LEU A 302 77.02 -81.96 71.29
C LEU A 302 78.49 -81.51 71.17
N GLU A 303 78.74 -80.29 70.72
CA GLU A 303 80.08 -79.69 70.77
C GLU A 303 80.57 -79.52 72.21
N GLY A 304 79.71 -79.06 73.13
CA GLY A 304 80.02 -78.97 74.56
C GLY A 304 80.45 -80.33 75.13
N ARG A 305 79.69 -81.39 74.82
CA ARG A 305 80.00 -82.76 75.23
C ARG A 305 81.30 -83.29 74.62
N LEU A 306 81.58 -83.01 73.34
CA LEU A 306 82.81 -83.43 72.66
C LEU A 306 84.06 -82.73 73.24
N LYS A 307 83.93 -81.44 73.62
CA LYS A 307 84.97 -80.69 74.34
C LYS A 307 85.27 -81.33 75.71
N HIS A 308 84.24 -81.81 76.41
CA HIS A 308 84.40 -82.51 77.70
C HIS A 308 85.04 -83.91 77.57
N GLN A 309 84.74 -84.66 76.50
CA GLN A 309 85.30 -86.00 76.27
C GLN A 309 86.79 -85.98 75.89
N LYS A 310 87.26 -84.93 75.20
CA LYS A 310 88.67 -84.78 74.80
C LYS A 310 89.65 -84.60 75.98
N SER A 311 89.15 -84.28 77.18
CA SER A 311 89.94 -84.14 78.41
C SER A 311 90.39 -85.47 79.05
N LEU A 312 89.91 -86.63 78.58
CA LEU A 312 89.92 -87.88 79.36
C LEU A 312 90.75 -89.06 78.79
N VAL A 313 91.41 -88.93 77.63
CA VAL A 313 91.90 -90.10 76.86
C VAL A 313 93.42 -90.07 76.55
N SER A 314 94.27 -90.26 77.57
CA SER A 314 95.75 -90.22 77.44
C SER A 314 96.57 -91.25 78.27
N ALA A 315 96.24 -92.58 78.34
CA ALA A 315 97.05 -93.62 79.08
C ALA A 315 96.85 -95.16 78.71
N THR A 316 97.90 -96.06 78.81
CA THR A 316 97.99 -97.61 79.02
C THR A 316 98.52 -98.69 77.91
N HIS A 317 99.18 -99.93 78.19
CA HIS A 317 100.16 -100.86 77.34
C HIS A 317 100.40 -102.51 77.57
N SER A 318 101.30 -103.35 76.85
CA SER A 318 101.51 -104.94 76.88
C SER A 318 102.87 -105.78 76.38
N SER A 319 103.05 -107.20 76.37
CA SER A 319 104.27 -108.15 75.92
C SER A 319 104.07 -109.80 75.80
N ARG A 320 104.84 -110.99 75.56
CA ARG A 320 106.22 -111.79 75.37
C ARG A 320 106.08 -113.38 74.89
N VAL A 321 106.90 -114.55 74.71
CA VAL A 321 108.30 -115.31 74.54
C VAL A 321 108.17 -116.95 74.21
N GLY A 322 108.98 -118.10 73.94
CA GLY A 322 110.37 -118.87 73.86
C GLY A 322 110.36 -120.39 73.18
N GLY A 323 111.21 -121.54 73.03
CA GLY A 323 112.55 -122.33 73.34
C GLY A 323 112.91 -123.79 72.59
N LEU A 324 113.99 -124.70 72.84
CA LEU A 324 114.56 -125.95 71.98
C LEU A 324 115.36 -127.30 72.59
N CYS A 325 115.98 -128.35 71.85
CA CYS A 325 116.57 -129.78 72.28
C CYS A 325 117.74 -130.69 71.48
N LEU A 326 118.16 -132.03 71.77
CA LEU A 326 119.46 -132.90 71.38
C LEU A 326 119.54 -134.55 71.07
N LYS A 327 120.71 -135.39 71.08
CA LYS A 327 121.04 -136.84 70.45
C LYS A 327 122.28 -137.87 70.94
N CYS A 328 122.48 -139.26 70.60
CA CYS A 328 123.72 -140.25 70.79
C CYS A 328 123.79 -141.85 70.26
N ALA A 329 124.92 -142.73 70.17
CA ALA A 329 125.10 -144.30 69.89
C ALA A 329 126.55 -145.15 69.78
N GLN A 330 126.75 -146.57 69.86
CA GLN A 330 127.99 -147.57 69.59
C GLN A 330 127.82 -149.22 69.80
N HIS A 331 128.62 -150.42 69.71
CA HIS A 331 129.98 -151.13 69.28
C HIS A 331 130.14 -152.81 69.21
N GLU A 332 131.34 -153.57 69.08
CA GLU A 332 131.67 -155.09 68.64
C GLU A 332 132.79 -156.06 69.42
N ALA A 333 133.48 -157.30 69.20
CA ALA A 333 133.71 -158.63 68.35
C ALA A 333 134.71 -159.86 68.90
N VAL A 334 134.99 -161.15 68.31
CA VAL A 334 135.90 -162.37 68.83
C VAL A 334 136.45 -163.67 67.92
N LEU A 335 137.19 -164.80 68.38
CA LEU A 335 137.93 -166.06 67.68
C LEU A 335 138.14 -167.49 68.50
N ALA A 336 138.80 -168.75 68.32
CA ALA A 336 139.72 -169.76 67.49
C ALA A 336 139.70 -171.36 67.99
N GLN A 337 140.41 -172.59 67.78
CA GLN A 337 141.52 -173.49 67.08
C GLN A 337 141.44 -175.13 67.43
N THR A 338 142.14 -176.37 67.22
CA THR A 338 143.31 -177.27 66.59
C THR A 338 143.09 -178.92 66.73
N HIS A 339 143.79 -180.15 66.54
CA HIS A 339 145.08 -180.97 66.08
C HIS A 339 145.02 -182.65 66.01
N SER A 340 146.03 -183.58 65.62
CA SER A 340 146.02 -185.19 65.59
C SER A 340 147.34 -186.19 65.44
N ASN A 341 147.31 -187.60 65.28
CA ASN A 341 148.44 -188.72 65.19
C ASN A 341 148.37 -189.85 64.03
N VAL A 342 149.49 -190.44 63.53
CA VAL A 342 149.76 -191.02 62.17
C VAL A 342 149.03 -192.30 61.64
N HIS A 343 149.18 -193.53 62.17
CA HIS A 343 148.58 -194.70 61.45
C HIS A 343 147.05 -194.72 61.45
N VAL A 344 146.44 -193.94 62.36
CA VAL A 344 145.00 -193.68 62.40
C VAL A 344 144.59 -192.64 61.33
N GLN A 345 145.45 -191.65 60.99
CA GLN A 345 145.21 -190.58 60.00
C GLN A 345 144.89 -191.03 58.56
N ILE A 346 144.99 -192.32 58.22
CA ILE A 346 144.55 -192.83 56.90
C ILE A 346 143.08 -193.25 56.97
N ILE A 347 142.66 -193.95 58.01
CA ILE A 347 141.25 -194.33 58.22
C ILE A 347 140.44 -193.10 58.62
N GLU A 348 140.94 -192.31 59.58
CA GLU A 348 140.33 -191.03 60.01
C GLU A 348 140.06 -190.10 58.84
N ARG A 349 140.99 -190.00 57.88
CA ARG A 349 140.85 -189.12 56.72
C ARG A 349 139.66 -189.51 55.84
N VAL A 350 139.49 -190.79 55.54
CA VAL A 350 138.38 -191.26 54.69
C VAL A 350 137.04 -191.13 55.42
N THR A 351 136.98 -191.38 56.74
CA THR A 351 135.76 -191.08 57.52
C THR A 351 135.48 -189.59 57.62
N LYS A 352 136.53 -188.76 57.74
CA LYS A 352 136.37 -187.31 57.84
C LYS A 352 135.96 -186.69 56.50
N GLU A 353 136.53 -187.12 55.38
CA GLU A 353 136.09 -186.70 54.05
C GLU A 353 134.61 -187.06 53.80
N ARG A 354 134.14 -188.20 54.31
CA ARG A 354 132.70 -188.55 54.32
C ARG A 354 131.89 -187.59 55.21
N ASP A 355 132.35 -187.29 56.42
CA ASP A 355 131.61 -186.47 57.38
C ASP A 355 131.58 -184.99 56.99
N ASP A 356 132.70 -184.43 56.55
CA ASP A 356 132.80 -183.09 55.96
C ASP A 356 131.85 -182.96 54.73
N LEU A 357 131.71 -184.01 53.91
CA LEU A 357 130.74 -184.06 52.81
C LEU A 357 129.28 -184.17 53.28
N MET A 358 129.00 -184.91 54.36
CA MET A 358 127.65 -185.00 54.92
C MET A 358 127.23 -183.70 55.63
N ASP A 359 128.13 -183.04 56.34
CA ASP A 359 127.90 -181.72 56.94
C ASP A 359 127.74 -180.64 55.86
N ALA A 360 128.52 -180.69 54.77
CA ALA A 360 128.28 -179.86 53.59
C ALA A 360 126.89 -180.10 52.99
N LEU A 361 126.45 -181.36 52.88
CA LEU A 361 125.14 -181.72 52.34
C LEU A 361 123.97 -181.35 53.28
N VAL A 362 124.17 -181.42 54.60
CA VAL A 362 123.23 -180.90 55.61
C VAL A 362 123.18 -179.36 55.58
N SER A 363 124.33 -178.70 55.43
CA SER A 363 124.44 -177.24 55.26
C SER A 363 123.72 -176.77 53.99
N VAL A 364 123.95 -177.42 52.83
CA VAL A 364 123.22 -177.14 51.58
C VAL A 364 121.72 -177.37 51.75
N ARG A 365 121.29 -178.45 52.41
CA ARG A 365 119.86 -178.68 52.73
C ARG A 365 119.27 -177.61 53.66
N ARG A 366 120.02 -177.12 54.65
CA ARG A 366 119.61 -175.99 55.50
C ARG A 366 119.47 -174.73 54.66
N ASN A 367 120.48 -174.38 53.87
CA ASN A 367 120.50 -173.19 53.03
C ASN A 367 119.36 -173.21 52.01
N MET A 368 119.05 -174.37 51.41
CA MET A 368 117.89 -174.54 50.53
C MET A 368 116.56 -174.25 51.25
N LYS A 369 116.39 -174.75 52.49
CA LYS A 369 115.20 -174.42 53.32
C LYS A 369 115.13 -172.94 53.70
N GLU A 370 116.26 -172.32 54.05
CA GLU A 370 116.28 -170.88 54.35
C GLU A 370 115.97 -170.04 53.10
N MET A 371 116.44 -170.44 51.92
CA MET A 371 116.11 -169.77 50.65
C MET A 371 114.63 -169.94 50.31
N GLN A 372 114.05 -171.14 50.47
CA GLN A 372 112.60 -171.35 50.32
C GLN A 372 111.79 -170.51 51.33
N GLN A 373 112.26 -170.35 52.57
CA GLN A 373 111.57 -169.47 53.54
C GLN A 373 111.71 -167.99 53.18
N ARG A 374 112.87 -167.54 52.69
CA ARG A 374 113.08 -166.18 52.18
C ARG A 374 112.19 -165.90 50.96
N GLU A 375 112.08 -166.86 50.04
CA GLU A 375 111.20 -166.82 48.87
C GLU A 375 109.73 -166.76 49.29
N SER A 376 109.28 -167.62 50.21
CA SER A 376 107.91 -167.59 50.75
C SER A 376 107.59 -166.28 51.48
N ASN A 377 108.55 -165.72 52.23
CA ASN A 377 108.38 -164.44 52.91
C ASN A 377 108.33 -163.28 51.90
N ALA A 378 109.18 -163.29 50.87
CA ALA A 378 109.19 -162.29 49.81
C ALA A 378 107.90 -162.35 48.96
N TYR A 379 107.41 -163.56 48.65
CA TYR A 379 106.14 -163.76 47.97
C TYR A 379 104.96 -163.16 48.76
N GLU A 380 104.88 -163.43 50.06
CA GLU A 380 103.81 -162.89 50.90
C GLU A 380 103.92 -161.36 51.09
N GLN A 381 105.16 -160.82 51.17
CA GLN A 381 105.40 -159.37 51.16
C GLN A 381 104.97 -158.71 49.83
N VAL A 382 105.30 -159.32 48.69
CA VAL A 382 104.86 -158.85 47.37
C VAL A 382 103.34 -158.90 47.25
N LYS A 383 102.71 -159.97 47.74
CA LYS A 383 101.24 -160.12 47.79
C LYS A 383 100.58 -159.03 48.63
N GLN A 384 101.11 -158.73 49.82
CA GLN A 384 100.61 -157.62 50.67
C GLN A 384 100.86 -156.24 50.02
N ALA A 385 102.01 -156.03 49.38
CA ALA A 385 102.31 -154.79 48.67
C ALA A 385 101.40 -154.57 47.45
N VAL A 386 101.07 -155.64 46.71
CA VAL A 386 100.09 -155.62 45.62
C VAL A 386 98.69 -155.30 46.17
N GLN A 387 98.25 -155.95 47.24
CA GLN A 387 96.94 -155.68 47.86
C GLN A 387 96.82 -154.21 48.31
N MET A 388 97.81 -153.67 49.03
CA MET A 388 97.81 -152.25 49.42
C MET A 388 97.85 -151.31 48.20
N ALA A 389 98.53 -151.67 47.11
CA ALA A 389 98.55 -150.89 45.89
C ALA A 389 97.21 -150.97 45.12
N GLU A 390 96.52 -152.11 45.13
CA GLU A 390 95.19 -152.29 44.56
C GLU A 390 94.14 -151.49 45.34
N GLU A 391 94.18 -151.55 46.68
CA GLU A 391 93.33 -150.74 47.57
C GLU A 391 93.56 -149.24 47.36
N ALA A 392 94.82 -148.78 47.35
CA ALA A 392 95.15 -147.38 47.09
C ALA A 392 94.74 -146.92 45.67
N ASN A 393 94.86 -147.79 44.66
CA ASN A 393 94.36 -147.49 43.31
C ASN A 393 92.83 -147.46 43.24
N LEU A 394 92.13 -148.32 43.99
CA LEU A 394 90.67 -148.32 44.12
C LEU A 394 90.19 -147.02 44.80
N GLU A 395 90.82 -146.60 45.89
CA GLU A 395 90.50 -145.33 46.57
C GLU A 395 90.79 -144.11 45.70
N LYS A 396 91.96 -144.08 45.04
CA LYS A 396 92.29 -143.07 44.03
C LYS A 396 91.25 -143.01 42.91
N THR A 397 90.77 -144.15 42.43
CA THR A 397 89.73 -144.22 41.38
C THR A 397 88.39 -143.71 41.89
N LYS A 398 87.97 -144.08 43.11
CA LYS A 398 86.77 -143.53 43.76
C LYS A 398 86.85 -142.01 43.89
N ALA A 399 87.99 -141.48 44.35
CA ALA A 399 88.21 -140.04 44.50
C ALA A 399 88.20 -139.30 43.16
N LEU A 400 88.83 -139.85 42.12
CA LEU A 400 88.80 -139.28 40.76
C LEU A 400 87.37 -139.23 40.21
N VAL A 401 86.60 -140.32 40.33
CA VAL A 401 85.19 -140.36 39.90
C VAL A 401 84.33 -139.36 40.69
N GLN A 402 84.55 -139.19 42.00
CA GLN A 402 83.86 -138.17 42.79
C GLN A 402 84.23 -136.74 42.33
N CYS A 403 85.50 -136.47 42.05
CA CYS A 403 85.96 -135.19 41.51
C CYS A 403 85.36 -134.91 40.11
N GLU A 404 85.26 -135.91 39.24
CA GLU A 404 84.63 -135.79 37.93
C GLU A 404 83.11 -135.58 38.03
N GLN A 405 82.43 -136.29 38.93
CA GLN A 405 81.01 -136.09 39.21
C GLN A 405 80.74 -134.66 39.70
N LEU A 406 81.47 -134.18 40.70
CA LEU A 406 81.37 -132.82 41.22
C LEU A 406 81.71 -131.77 40.15
N LYS A 407 82.77 -131.96 39.37
CA LYS A 407 83.13 -131.09 38.24
C LYS A 407 82.00 -131.06 37.20
N SER A 408 81.38 -132.21 36.90
CA SER A 408 80.26 -132.27 35.95
C SER A 408 79.03 -131.52 36.47
N GLU A 409 78.74 -131.56 37.78
CA GLU A 409 77.59 -130.84 38.33
C GLU A 409 77.87 -129.34 38.50
N MET A 410 79.10 -128.94 38.85
CA MET A 410 79.52 -127.54 38.79
C MET A 410 79.40 -126.97 37.37
N GLU A 411 79.81 -127.73 36.35
CA GLU A 411 79.66 -127.32 34.95
C GLU A 411 78.18 -127.30 34.52
N ARG A 412 77.33 -128.22 34.99
CA ARG A 412 75.86 -128.14 34.78
C ARG A 412 75.25 -126.92 35.47
N GLN A 413 75.64 -126.60 36.70
CA GLN A 413 75.15 -125.42 37.42
C GLN A 413 75.59 -124.12 36.73
N LYS A 414 76.86 -124.03 36.32
CA LYS A 414 77.37 -122.94 35.47
C LYS A 414 76.56 -122.80 34.19
N ASN A 415 76.35 -123.89 33.43
CA ASN A 415 75.55 -123.86 32.20
C ASN A 415 74.07 -123.48 32.44
N ARG A 416 73.48 -123.81 33.60
CA ARG A 416 72.14 -123.33 33.98
C ARG A 416 72.15 -121.81 34.22
N LEU A 417 73.12 -121.30 34.97
CA LEU A 417 73.26 -119.87 35.28
C LEU A 417 73.61 -119.03 34.04
N GLU A 418 74.47 -119.52 33.16
CA GLU A 418 74.82 -118.87 31.89
C GLU A 418 73.62 -118.79 30.93
N LYS A 419 72.80 -119.85 30.88
CA LYS A 419 71.55 -119.86 30.09
C LYS A 419 70.49 -118.92 30.68
N GLU A 420 70.32 -118.89 32.00
CA GLU A 420 69.41 -117.94 32.64
C GLU A 420 69.90 -116.50 32.45
N LEU A 421 71.20 -116.22 32.60
CA LEU A 421 71.77 -114.91 32.35
C LEU A 421 71.56 -114.49 30.88
N ALA A 422 71.77 -115.39 29.91
CA ALA A 422 71.48 -115.12 28.50
C ALA A 422 70.00 -114.86 28.26
N ALA A 423 69.08 -115.64 28.85
CA ALA A 423 67.64 -115.40 28.75
C ALA A 423 67.23 -114.04 29.36
N GLN A 424 67.79 -113.68 30.52
CA GLN A 424 67.57 -112.39 31.18
C GLN A 424 68.28 -111.20 30.50
N LEU A 425 69.26 -111.45 29.64
CA LEU A 425 69.85 -110.43 28.76
C LEU A 425 68.99 -110.25 27.51
N ASN A 426 68.61 -111.34 26.83
CA ASN A 426 67.73 -111.32 25.66
C ASN A 426 66.38 -110.68 25.99
N LYS A 427 65.72 -111.10 27.08
CA LYS A 427 64.47 -110.47 27.54
C LYS A 427 64.63 -108.95 27.74
N ARG A 428 65.79 -108.48 28.21
CA ARG A 428 66.12 -107.05 28.39
C ARG A 428 66.66 -106.36 27.13
N THR A 429 66.94 -107.06 26.03
CA THR A 429 67.06 -106.46 24.69
C THR A 429 65.69 -106.37 24.04
N ASP A 430 64.89 -107.43 24.10
CA ASP A 430 63.54 -107.53 23.53
C ASP A 430 62.62 -106.44 24.11
N GLU A 431 62.60 -106.28 25.44
CA GLU A 431 61.89 -105.19 26.15
C GLU A 431 62.35 -103.80 25.68
N LYS A 432 63.65 -103.60 25.44
CA LYS A 432 64.18 -102.32 24.95
C LYS A 432 63.93 -102.10 23.47
N GLU A 433 63.73 -103.14 22.67
CA GLU A 433 63.43 -103.04 21.25
C GLU A 433 61.94 -102.80 21.03
N ALA A 434 61.08 -103.47 21.81
CA ALA A 434 59.65 -103.14 21.92
C ALA A 434 59.44 -101.67 22.30
N LEU A 435 60.04 -101.20 23.41
CA LEU A 435 59.94 -99.80 23.83
C LEU A 435 60.50 -98.80 22.80
N ARG A 436 61.55 -99.16 22.04
CA ARG A 436 62.07 -98.30 20.97
C ARG A 436 61.11 -98.22 19.78
N GLU A 437 60.49 -99.33 19.40
CA GLU A 437 59.51 -99.36 18.30
C GLU A 437 58.17 -98.71 18.71
N GLU A 438 57.79 -98.74 19.99
CA GLU A 438 56.67 -97.97 20.55
C GLU A 438 56.96 -96.46 20.51
N MET A 439 58.07 -96.01 21.10
CA MET A 439 58.50 -94.59 21.05
C MET A 439 58.71 -94.08 19.61
N LYS A 440 59.07 -94.97 18.68
CA LYS A 440 59.20 -94.66 17.25
C LYS A 440 57.84 -94.50 16.57
N LYS A 441 56.86 -95.38 16.84
CA LYS A 441 55.48 -95.20 16.37
C LYS A 441 54.87 -93.91 16.88
N GLU A 442 54.99 -93.63 18.19
CA GLU A 442 54.51 -92.35 18.76
C GLU A 442 55.15 -91.15 18.05
N ARG A 443 56.45 -91.22 17.73
CA ARG A 443 57.15 -90.18 16.96
C ARG A 443 56.68 -90.08 15.51
N GLU A 444 56.39 -91.20 14.85
CA GLU A 444 55.89 -91.27 13.48
C GLU A 444 54.43 -90.75 13.40
N ASP A 445 53.58 -91.10 14.36
CA ASP A 445 52.21 -90.58 14.52
C ASP A 445 52.20 -89.08 14.83
N LEU A 446 53.07 -88.60 15.71
CA LEU A 446 53.24 -87.16 15.97
C LEU A 446 53.78 -86.42 14.74
N ALA A 447 54.68 -87.03 13.95
CA ALA A 447 55.14 -86.44 12.70
C ALA A 447 54.05 -86.39 11.63
N ALA A 448 53.20 -87.41 11.55
CA ALA A 448 52.00 -87.43 10.69
C ALA A 448 50.99 -86.36 11.12
N MET A 449 50.77 -86.17 12.43
CA MET A 449 49.91 -85.11 12.94
C MET A 449 50.47 -83.72 12.66
N VAL A 450 51.78 -83.50 12.85
CA VAL A 450 52.44 -82.20 12.56
C VAL A 450 52.42 -81.89 11.07
N THR A 451 52.63 -82.86 10.19
CA THR A 451 52.54 -82.66 8.73
C THR A 451 51.11 -82.34 8.29
N ALA A 452 50.11 -83.12 8.73
CA ALA A 452 48.70 -82.81 8.45
C ALA A 452 48.25 -81.44 8.99
N MET A 453 48.72 -81.03 10.18
CA MET A 453 48.47 -79.68 10.70
C MET A 453 49.18 -78.59 9.87
N SER A 454 50.38 -78.86 9.37
CA SER A 454 51.12 -77.93 8.49
C SER A 454 50.43 -77.74 7.13
N GLU A 455 49.89 -78.83 6.55
CA GLU A 455 49.08 -78.79 5.33
C GLU A 455 47.78 -77.99 5.55
N ASN A 456 47.10 -78.19 6.68
CA ASN A 456 45.93 -77.40 7.05
C ASN A 456 46.24 -75.91 7.21
N VAL A 457 47.38 -75.55 7.82
CA VAL A 457 47.85 -74.16 7.91
C VAL A 457 48.09 -73.59 6.51
N ALA A 458 48.84 -74.27 5.65
CA ALA A 458 49.12 -73.81 4.29
C ALA A 458 47.83 -73.63 3.44
N MET A 459 46.83 -74.51 3.61
CA MET A 459 45.52 -74.35 2.97
C MET A 459 44.77 -73.11 3.47
N LEU A 460 44.77 -72.87 4.79
CA LEU A 460 44.14 -71.69 5.40
C LEU A 460 44.85 -70.39 5.01
N GLU A 461 46.19 -70.38 4.94
CA GLU A 461 46.97 -69.24 4.46
C GLU A 461 46.63 -68.92 3.00
N ALA A 462 46.61 -69.93 2.11
CA ALA A 462 46.22 -69.75 0.71
C ALA A 462 44.75 -69.30 0.55
N GLN A 463 43.86 -69.67 1.47
CA GLN A 463 42.48 -69.18 1.52
C GLN A 463 42.42 -67.71 1.96
N VAL A 464 43.17 -67.33 3.01
CA VAL A 464 43.27 -65.95 3.50
C VAL A 464 43.86 -65.03 2.44
N GLU A 465 44.91 -65.44 1.74
CA GLU A 465 45.46 -64.69 0.60
C GLU A 465 44.42 -64.50 -0.51
N ARG A 466 43.66 -65.54 -0.86
CA ARG A 466 42.63 -65.47 -1.91
C ARG A 466 41.53 -64.47 -1.54
N ILE A 467 40.98 -64.59 -0.34
CA ILE A 467 39.98 -63.66 0.21
C ILE A 467 40.56 -62.23 0.28
N THR A 468 41.85 -62.07 0.57
CA THR A 468 42.51 -60.75 0.58
C THR A 468 42.63 -60.16 -0.83
N ARG A 469 42.97 -60.97 -1.84
CA ARG A 469 43.00 -60.54 -3.26
C ARG A 469 41.59 -60.14 -3.74
N GLU A 470 40.58 -60.95 -3.44
CA GLU A 470 39.17 -60.70 -3.78
C GLU A 470 38.65 -59.43 -3.09
N LYS A 471 38.88 -59.28 -1.78
CA LYS A 471 38.56 -58.08 -1.00
C LYS A 471 39.20 -56.83 -1.60
N ASN A 472 40.48 -56.88 -1.97
CA ASN A 472 41.18 -55.73 -2.56
C ASN A 472 40.62 -55.39 -3.95
N SER A 473 40.26 -56.39 -4.77
CA SER A 473 39.58 -56.16 -6.05
C SER A 473 38.21 -55.47 -5.86
N LEU A 474 37.44 -55.89 -4.86
CA LEU A 474 36.14 -55.28 -4.54
C LEU A 474 36.30 -53.87 -3.94
N ALA A 475 37.35 -53.63 -3.15
CA ALA A 475 37.67 -52.31 -2.63
C ALA A 475 38.03 -51.34 -3.76
N ASN A 476 38.88 -51.75 -4.71
CA ASN A 476 39.23 -50.93 -5.88
C ASN A 476 38.00 -50.59 -6.73
N GLN A 477 37.13 -51.58 -7.01
CA GLN A 477 35.88 -51.36 -7.75
C GLN A 477 34.92 -50.40 -7.01
N LEU A 478 34.88 -50.48 -5.67
CA LEU A 478 34.12 -49.55 -4.85
C LEU A 478 34.69 -48.13 -4.91
N GLU A 479 36.02 -47.96 -4.80
CA GLU A 479 36.70 -46.66 -4.93
C GLU A 479 36.51 -46.04 -6.33
N GLU A 480 36.63 -46.84 -7.40
CA GLU A 480 36.31 -46.42 -8.78
C GLU A 480 34.86 -45.93 -8.90
N SER A 481 33.90 -46.70 -8.35
CA SER A 481 32.49 -46.30 -8.37
C SER A 481 32.21 -45.02 -7.55
N GLN A 482 32.92 -44.82 -6.43
CA GLN A 482 32.83 -43.59 -5.63
C GLN A 482 33.43 -42.39 -6.37
N HIS A 483 34.54 -42.56 -7.09
CA HIS A 483 35.10 -41.51 -7.94
C HIS A 483 34.18 -41.16 -9.11
N GLN A 484 33.53 -42.15 -9.74
CA GLN A 484 32.52 -41.91 -10.78
C GLN A 484 31.32 -41.13 -10.22
N LEU A 485 30.73 -41.57 -9.10
CA LEU A 485 29.63 -40.88 -8.44
C LEU A 485 30.00 -39.45 -8.02
N ALA A 486 31.19 -39.23 -7.44
CA ALA A 486 31.67 -37.90 -7.10
C ALA A 486 31.85 -37.01 -8.35
N SER A 487 32.36 -37.56 -9.45
CA SER A 487 32.50 -36.81 -10.71
C SER A 487 31.14 -36.37 -11.24
N HIS A 488 30.15 -37.27 -11.28
CA HIS A 488 28.77 -36.96 -11.67
C HIS A 488 28.08 -36.00 -10.70
N GLU A 489 28.35 -36.06 -9.39
CA GLU A 489 27.85 -35.05 -8.45
C GLU A 489 28.42 -33.66 -8.77
N THR A 490 29.72 -33.54 -9.11
CA THR A 490 30.28 -32.23 -9.51
C THR A 490 29.73 -31.74 -10.85
N GLU A 491 29.43 -32.64 -11.79
CA GLU A 491 28.81 -32.31 -13.08
C GLU A 491 27.36 -31.87 -12.90
N MET A 492 26.55 -32.63 -12.17
CA MET A 492 25.17 -32.29 -11.81
C MET A 492 25.11 -30.94 -11.08
N ASN A 493 26.05 -30.67 -10.16
CA ASN A 493 26.12 -29.38 -9.49
C ASN A 493 26.48 -28.21 -10.43
N LYS A 494 27.33 -28.42 -11.45
CA LYS A 494 27.61 -27.43 -12.50
C LYS A 494 26.35 -27.14 -13.34
N VAL A 495 25.67 -28.19 -13.81
CA VAL A 495 24.43 -28.07 -14.61
C VAL A 495 23.32 -27.38 -13.80
N CYS A 496 23.15 -27.73 -12.53
CA CYS A 496 22.23 -27.03 -11.62
C CYS A 496 22.67 -25.58 -11.35
N GLY A 497 23.97 -25.29 -11.31
CA GLY A 497 24.51 -23.93 -11.25
C GLY A 497 24.09 -23.11 -12.47
N GLU A 498 24.35 -23.62 -13.66
CA GLU A 498 24.01 -22.99 -14.94
C GLU A 498 22.50 -22.79 -15.10
N MET A 499 21.69 -23.82 -14.80
CA MET A 499 20.23 -23.72 -14.86
C MET A 499 19.68 -22.64 -13.90
N ARG A 500 20.24 -22.51 -12.69
CA ARG A 500 19.89 -21.41 -11.76
C ARG A 500 20.35 -20.05 -12.28
N TYR A 501 21.50 -19.96 -12.93
CA TYR A 501 21.97 -18.73 -13.57
C TYR A 501 21.04 -18.30 -14.72
N GLN A 502 20.67 -19.22 -15.62
CA GLN A 502 19.74 -18.95 -16.73
C GLN A 502 18.32 -18.61 -16.23
N LEU A 503 17.83 -19.29 -15.18
CA LEU A 503 16.55 -18.97 -14.55
C LEU A 503 16.55 -17.57 -13.93
N ASN A 504 17.63 -17.18 -13.24
CA ASN A 504 17.77 -15.84 -12.69
C ASN A 504 17.89 -14.78 -13.80
N GLN A 505 18.64 -15.06 -14.87
CA GLN A 505 18.79 -14.14 -16.00
C GLN A 505 17.46 -13.94 -16.75
N THR A 506 16.69 -15.01 -16.96
CA THR A 506 15.35 -14.93 -17.59
C THR A 506 14.33 -14.26 -16.68
N LYS A 507 14.38 -14.50 -15.36
CA LYS A 507 13.58 -13.76 -14.38
C LYS A 507 13.88 -12.26 -14.40
N MET A 508 15.15 -11.84 -14.34
CA MET A 508 15.51 -10.41 -14.39
C MET A 508 15.01 -9.73 -15.66
N LYS A 509 15.11 -10.41 -16.81
CA LYS A 509 14.57 -9.91 -18.10
C LYS A 509 13.04 -9.76 -18.06
N LYS A 510 12.32 -10.71 -17.46
CA LYS A 510 10.86 -10.64 -17.25
C LYS A 510 10.49 -9.48 -16.32
N ASP A 511 11.16 -9.36 -15.19
CA ASP A 511 10.80 -8.39 -14.15
C ASP A 511 11.05 -6.93 -14.62
N GLU A 512 12.05 -6.70 -15.48
CA GLU A 512 12.28 -5.43 -16.16
C GLU A 512 11.25 -5.18 -17.29
N ALA A 513 10.94 -6.18 -18.13
CA ALA A 513 9.91 -6.04 -19.16
C ALA A 513 8.51 -5.76 -18.58
N GLU A 514 8.19 -6.34 -17.42
CA GLU A 514 6.98 -5.96 -16.67
C GLU A 514 7.06 -4.55 -16.10
N LYS A 515 8.24 -4.08 -15.66
CA LYS A 515 8.44 -2.70 -15.20
C LYS A 515 8.21 -1.71 -16.34
N GLU A 516 8.78 -1.96 -17.52
CA GLU A 516 8.49 -1.18 -18.73
C GLU A 516 6.98 -1.19 -19.04
N LEU A 517 6.32 -2.36 -19.02
CA LEU A 517 4.88 -2.46 -19.26
C LEU A 517 4.05 -1.69 -18.22
N ARG A 518 4.43 -1.70 -16.94
CA ARG A 518 3.82 -0.87 -15.89
C ARG A 518 4.03 0.61 -16.18
N GLU A 519 5.24 1.03 -16.55
CA GLU A 519 5.54 2.41 -16.94
C GLU A 519 4.70 2.87 -18.15
N TYR A 520 4.65 2.09 -19.24
CA TYR A 520 3.82 2.37 -20.42
C TYR A 520 2.35 2.49 -20.05
N ARG A 521 1.79 1.57 -19.26
CA ARG A 521 0.40 1.65 -18.77
C ARG A 521 0.15 2.97 -18.02
N THR A 522 1.04 3.40 -17.12
CA THR A 522 0.85 4.69 -16.43
C THR A 522 1.06 5.91 -17.32
N LYS A 523 1.84 5.81 -18.42
CA LYS A 523 1.95 6.87 -19.43
C LYS A 523 0.63 6.99 -20.21
N THR A 524 0.10 5.87 -20.71
CA THR A 524 -1.18 5.83 -21.42
C THR A 524 -2.36 6.28 -20.56
N ILE A 525 -2.43 5.90 -19.28
CA ILE A 525 -3.48 6.36 -18.36
C ILE A 525 -3.43 7.89 -18.22
N ARG A 526 -2.26 8.49 -17.96
CA ARG A 526 -2.11 9.96 -17.89
C ARG A 526 -2.45 10.65 -19.21
N GLU A 527 -2.11 10.06 -20.34
CA GLU A 527 -2.51 10.59 -21.64
C GLU A 527 -4.02 10.54 -21.88
N LEU A 528 -4.72 9.54 -21.35
CA LEU A 528 -6.18 9.48 -21.38
C LEU A 528 -6.78 10.53 -20.44
N GLU A 529 -6.33 10.60 -19.18
CA GLU A 529 -6.74 11.66 -18.23
C GLU A 529 -6.59 13.08 -18.81
N ILE A 530 -5.51 13.36 -19.54
CA ILE A 530 -5.28 14.65 -20.22
C ILE A 530 -6.23 14.86 -21.42
N LYS A 531 -6.58 13.79 -22.16
CA LYS A 531 -7.56 13.85 -23.25
C LYS A 531 -8.98 14.05 -22.70
N ASP A 532 -9.34 13.36 -21.62
CA ASP A 532 -10.64 13.45 -20.97
C ASP A 532 -10.85 14.85 -20.37
N GLN A 533 -9.87 15.39 -19.64
CA GLN A 533 -9.87 16.79 -19.18
C GLN A 533 -9.98 17.81 -20.34
N LYS A 534 -9.56 17.45 -21.55
CA LYS A 534 -9.72 18.31 -22.74
C LYS A 534 -11.11 18.15 -23.37
N ILE A 535 -11.67 16.94 -23.36
CA ILE A 535 -13.05 16.66 -23.77
C ILE A 535 -14.03 17.39 -22.83
N GLU A 536 -13.81 17.36 -21.51
CA GLU A 536 -14.60 18.12 -20.53
C GLU A 536 -14.57 19.63 -20.80
N LYS A 537 -13.38 20.21 -21.02
CA LYS A 537 -13.23 21.64 -21.34
C LYS A 537 -13.95 22.02 -22.63
N LEU A 538 -13.77 21.24 -23.69
CA LEU A 538 -14.47 21.45 -24.96
C LEU A 538 -15.98 21.23 -24.83
N GLY A 539 -16.43 20.32 -23.96
CA GLY A 539 -17.84 20.11 -23.63
C GLY A 539 -18.46 21.29 -22.87
N LEU A 540 -17.73 21.90 -21.92
CA LEU A 540 -18.15 23.11 -21.24
C LEU A 540 -18.20 24.32 -22.21
N GLU A 541 -17.21 24.47 -23.08
CA GLU A 541 -17.22 25.49 -24.14
C GLU A 541 -18.38 25.29 -25.13
N LEU A 542 -18.63 24.05 -25.56
CA LEU A 542 -19.76 23.68 -26.43
C LEU A 542 -21.10 23.98 -25.75
N ASN A 543 -21.26 23.62 -24.48
CA ASN A 543 -22.48 23.88 -23.72
C ASN A 543 -22.71 25.40 -23.50
N GLY A 544 -21.66 26.16 -23.20
CA GLY A 544 -21.74 27.63 -23.12
C GLY A 544 -22.05 28.29 -24.48
N ASN A 545 -21.58 27.71 -25.59
CA ASN A 545 -21.97 28.14 -26.94
C ASN A 545 -23.43 27.79 -27.25
N LYS A 546 -23.88 26.59 -26.85
CA LYS A 546 -25.26 26.11 -27.02
C LYS A 546 -26.24 26.98 -26.22
N GLN A 547 -25.96 27.27 -24.95
CA GLN A 547 -26.78 28.15 -24.12
C GLN A 547 -26.86 29.58 -24.68
N ARG A 548 -25.75 30.14 -25.19
CA ARG A 548 -25.77 31.46 -25.85
C ARG A 548 -26.56 31.46 -27.15
N LEU A 549 -26.54 30.36 -27.91
CA LEU A 549 -27.37 30.20 -29.11
C LEU A 549 -28.86 30.03 -28.75
N GLU A 550 -29.18 29.26 -27.72
CA GLU A 550 -30.54 29.06 -27.22
C GLU A 550 -31.12 30.38 -26.69
N GLN A 551 -30.35 31.16 -25.92
CA GLN A 551 -30.75 32.50 -25.50
C GLN A 551 -30.97 33.43 -26.70
N ALA A 552 -30.02 33.50 -27.65
CA ALA A 552 -30.18 34.35 -28.84
C ALA A 552 -31.36 33.92 -29.74
N GLN A 553 -31.72 32.63 -29.76
CA GLN A 553 -32.92 32.13 -30.43
C GLN A 553 -34.20 32.55 -29.69
N GLN A 554 -34.19 32.54 -28.35
CA GLN A 554 -35.28 33.03 -27.51
C GLN A 554 -35.46 34.54 -27.65
N ASP A 555 -34.39 35.34 -27.56
CA ASP A 555 -34.39 36.79 -27.77
C ASP A 555 -34.98 37.15 -29.14
N VAL A 556 -34.63 36.40 -30.19
CA VAL A 556 -35.18 36.56 -31.55
C VAL A 556 -36.63 36.08 -31.65
N ALA A 557 -37.06 35.11 -30.87
CA ALA A 557 -38.46 34.69 -30.80
C ALA A 557 -39.34 35.75 -30.11
N GLU A 558 -38.87 36.30 -28.99
CA GLU A 558 -39.54 37.38 -28.25
C GLU A 558 -39.62 38.65 -29.10
N ALA A 559 -38.51 39.08 -29.72
CA ALA A 559 -38.51 40.22 -30.65
C ALA A 559 -39.43 40.01 -31.87
N ARG A 560 -39.61 38.76 -32.35
CA ARG A 560 -40.61 38.44 -33.39
C ARG A 560 -42.03 38.54 -32.86
N GLU A 561 -42.30 38.10 -31.63
CA GLU A 561 -43.61 38.25 -30.99
C GLU A 561 -43.95 39.72 -30.75
N GLU A 562 -42.98 40.55 -30.36
CA GLU A 562 -43.12 42.01 -30.30
C GLU A 562 -43.39 42.63 -31.68
N CYS A 563 -42.66 42.21 -32.72
CA CYS A 563 -42.94 42.64 -34.09
C CYS A 563 -44.36 42.28 -34.54
N LEU A 564 -44.86 41.09 -34.17
CA LEU A 564 -46.25 40.68 -34.44
C LEU A 564 -47.26 41.54 -33.66
N LYS A 565 -47.05 41.77 -32.36
CA LYS A 565 -47.89 42.67 -31.53
C LYS A 565 -47.94 44.09 -32.09
N LEU A 566 -46.79 44.64 -32.51
CA LEU A 566 -46.67 45.95 -33.13
C LEU A 566 -47.34 45.99 -34.51
N THR A 567 -47.23 44.92 -35.31
CA THR A 567 -47.93 44.81 -36.60
C THR A 567 -49.44 44.74 -36.41
N GLU A 568 -49.93 43.98 -35.42
CA GLU A 568 -51.35 43.97 -35.06
C GLU A 568 -51.86 45.34 -34.61
N LEU A 569 -51.09 46.07 -33.77
CA LEU A 569 -51.43 47.42 -33.33
C LEU A 569 -51.43 48.41 -34.49
N LEU A 570 -50.46 48.29 -35.41
CA LEU A 570 -50.42 49.06 -36.65
C LEU A 570 -51.69 48.80 -37.47
N SER A 571 -52.02 47.55 -37.81
CA SER A 571 -53.22 47.25 -38.59
C SER A 571 -54.53 47.64 -37.90
N LYS A 572 -54.60 47.57 -36.56
CA LYS A 572 -55.73 48.12 -35.78
C LYS A 572 -55.84 49.64 -35.94
N SER A 573 -54.72 50.35 -35.88
CA SER A 573 -54.67 51.81 -36.07
C SER A 573 -54.93 52.23 -37.53
N GLU A 574 -54.47 51.46 -38.51
CA GLU A 574 -54.71 51.68 -39.94
C GLU A 574 -56.19 51.47 -40.27
N HIS A 575 -56.82 50.46 -39.68
CA HIS A 575 -58.26 50.21 -39.81
C HIS A 575 -59.08 51.34 -39.16
N GLN A 576 -58.75 51.78 -37.93
CA GLN A 576 -59.38 52.94 -37.30
C GLN A 576 -59.22 54.21 -38.16
N LEU A 577 -58.01 54.46 -38.67
CA LEU A 577 -57.72 55.59 -39.55
C LEU A 577 -58.45 55.51 -40.89
N HIS A 578 -58.71 54.30 -41.42
CA HIS A 578 -59.57 54.09 -42.58
C HIS A 578 -61.05 54.38 -42.27
N LEU A 579 -61.57 53.94 -41.12
CA LEU A 579 -62.92 54.27 -40.66
C LEU A 579 -63.07 55.79 -40.51
N THR A 580 -62.14 56.48 -39.84
CA THR A 580 -62.16 57.94 -39.70
C THR A 580 -61.97 58.69 -41.02
N ARG A 581 -61.30 58.09 -42.02
CA ARG A 581 -61.31 58.62 -43.40
C ARG A 581 -62.68 58.50 -44.05
N LEU A 582 -63.36 57.36 -43.92
CA LEU A 582 -64.73 57.16 -44.44
C LEU A 582 -65.75 58.07 -43.73
N GLU A 583 -65.63 58.25 -42.42
CA GLU A 583 -66.43 59.20 -41.64
C GLU A 583 -66.19 60.64 -42.12
N LYS A 584 -64.93 61.05 -42.28
CA LYS A 584 -64.57 62.35 -42.84
C LYS A 584 -65.11 62.53 -44.26
N GLU A 585 -65.00 61.53 -45.12
CA GLU A 585 -65.52 61.56 -46.50
C GLU A 585 -67.04 61.67 -46.52
N SER A 586 -67.74 60.94 -45.64
CA SER A 586 -69.18 61.07 -45.42
C SER A 586 -69.59 62.48 -44.96
N ILE A 587 -68.87 63.05 -43.98
CA ILE A 587 -69.09 64.42 -43.48
C ILE A 587 -68.76 65.45 -44.58
N GLN A 588 -67.69 65.24 -45.35
CA GLN A 588 -67.32 66.13 -46.44
C GLN A 588 -68.28 66.03 -47.63
N HIS A 589 -68.90 64.87 -47.86
CA HIS A 589 -70.03 64.70 -48.78
C HIS A 589 -71.31 65.38 -48.27
N SER A 590 -71.65 65.27 -46.97
CA SER A 590 -72.82 65.98 -46.42
C SER A 590 -72.63 67.49 -46.47
N ILE A 591 -71.47 68.02 -46.06
CA ILE A 591 -71.10 69.44 -46.19
C ILE A 591 -71.11 69.87 -47.67
N SER A 592 -70.60 69.04 -48.60
CA SER A 592 -70.65 69.36 -50.03
C SER A 592 -72.08 69.43 -50.56
N ASN A 593 -72.98 68.55 -50.10
CA ASN A 593 -74.38 68.53 -50.52
C ASN A 593 -75.18 69.67 -49.88
N GLU A 594 -74.90 70.01 -48.61
CA GLU A 594 -75.47 71.16 -47.92
C GLU A 594 -74.98 72.47 -48.55
N ALA A 595 -73.69 72.60 -48.88
CA ALA A 595 -73.15 73.75 -49.61
C ALA A 595 -73.76 73.89 -51.01
N LYS A 596 -74.03 72.78 -51.73
CA LYS A 596 -74.78 72.80 -53.01
C LYS A 596 -76.23 73.25 -52.80
N ALA A 597 -76.89 72.79 -51.74
CA ALA A 597 -78.27 73.19 -51.43
C ALA A 597 -78.35 74.69 -51.04
N GLN A 598 -77.41 75.18 -50.23
CA GLN A 598 -77.27 76.60 -49.88
C GLN A 598 -76.91 77.44 -51.12
N ALA A 599 -76.04 76.95 -52.01
CA ALA A 599 -75.73 77.62 -53.28
C ALA A 599 -76.94 77.70 -54.22
N LEU A 600 -77.74 76.63 -54.33
CA LEU A 600 -79.00 76.64 -55.07
C LEU A 600 -80.02 77.60 -54.45
N GLN A 601 -80.13 77.65 -53.12
CA GLN A 601 -81.01 78.59 -52.43
C GLN A 601 -80.55 80.06 -52.59
N ALA A 602 -79.23 80.29 -52.60
CA ALA A 602 -78.64 81.60 -52.88
C ALA A 602 -78.89 82.01 -54.34
N GLN A 603 -78.70 81.11 -55.30
CA GLN A 603 -78.98 81.33 -56.72
C GLN A 603 -80.47 81.60 -56.98
N GLN A 604 -81.38 80.91 -56.28
CA GLN A 604 -82.81 81.20 -56.33
C GLN A 604 -83.12 82.61 -55.82
N ARG A 605 -82.55 83.01 -54.67
CA ARG A 605 -82.65 84.39 -54.17
C ARG A 605 -82.04 85.42 -55.12
N GLU A 606 -80.91 85.12 -55.75
CA GLU A 606 -80.27 85.98 -56.74
C GLU A 606 -81.15 86.17 -57.99
N GLN A 607 -81.83 85.11 -58.44
CA GLN A 607 -82.83 85.16 -59.51
C GLN A 607 -84.08 85.96 -59.11
N GLU A 608 -84.61 85.78 -57.89
CA GLU A 608 -85.71 86.61 -57.36
C GLU A 608 -85.32 88.10 -57.27
N LEU A 609 -84.07 88.39 -56.87
CA LEU A 609 -83.55 89.75 -56.75
C LEU A 609 -83.25 90.38 -58.11
N THR A 610 -82.71 89.64 -59.08
CA THR A 610 -82.52 90.15 -60.45
C THR A 610 -83.85 90.36 -61.18
N GLN A 611 -84.86 89.51 -60.97
CA GLN A 611 -86.22 89.76 -61.49
C GLN A 611 -86.84 91.02 -60.88
N LYS A 612 -86.68 91.25 -59.57
CA LYS A 612 -87.12 92.50 -58.91
C LYS A 612 -86.33 93.72 -59.37
N MET A 613 -85.02 93.57 -59.60
CA MET A 613 -84.16 94.64 -60.11
C MET A 613 -84.61 95.03 -61.53
N GLN A 614 -84.78 94.07 -62.43
CA GLN A 614 -85.33 94.29 -63.78
C GLN A 614 -86.73 94.90 -63.76
N GLN A 615 -87.57 94.53 -62.80
CA GLN A 615 -88.89 95.15 -62.60
C GLN A 615 -88.79 96.62 -62.15
N MET A 616 -87.84 96.96 -61.28
CA MET A 616 -87.55 98.33 -60.86
C MET A 616 -86.88 99.15 -61.96
N GLU A 617 -85.95 98.56 -62.72
CA GLU A 617 -85.30 99.17 -63.88
C GLU A 617 -86.34 99.50 -64.96
N ALA A 618 -87.23 98.57 -65.30
CA ALA A 618 -88.33 98.81 -66.24
C ALA A 618 -89.43 99.78 -65.73
N GLN A 619 -89.45 100.10 -64.42
CA GLN A 619 -90.26 101.20 -63.87
C GLN A 619 -89.50 102.53 -63.95
N HIS A 620 -88.19 102.54 -63.66
CA HIS A 620 -87.35 103.72 -63.82
C HIS A 620 -87.23 104.15 -65.27
N GLU A 621 -87.03 103.22 -66.21
CA GLU A 621 -86.96 103.52 -67.64
C GLU A 621 -88.26 104.17 -68.16
N LYS A 622 -89.43 103.79 -67.63
CA LYS A 622 -90.70 104.48 -67.93
C LYS A 622 -90.72 105.91 -67.40
N THR A 623 -90.35 106.13 -66.13
CA THR A 623 -90.31 107.49 -65.56
C THR A 623 -89.26 108.38 -66.22
N VAL A 624 -88.13 107.82 -66.67
CA VAL A 624 -87.12 108.53 -67.47
C VAL A 624 -87.67 108.90 -68.85
N ASN A 625 -88.29 107.97 -69.58
CA ASN A 625 -88.91 108.27 -70.88
C ASN A 625 -90.05 109.32 -70.78
N GLU A 626 -90.85 109.28 -69.71
CA GLU A 626 -91.85 110.32 -69.41
C GLU A 626 -91.18 111.68 -69.18
N LEU A 627 -90.11 111.74 -68.36
CA LEU A 627 -89.35 112.96 -68.09
C LEU A 627 -88.65 113.51 -69.34
N ASP A 628 -88.05 112.66 -70.19
CA ASP A 628 -87.42 113.08 -71.44
C ASP A 628 -88.45 113.56 -72.49
N SER A 629 -89.65 112.98 -72.51
CA SER A 629 -90.76 113.49 -73.34
C SER A 629 -91.20 114.90 -72.89
N LEU A 630 -91.23 115.15 -71.58
CA LEU A 630 -91.46 116.48 -71.02
C LEU A 630 -90.31 117.44 -71.33
N LEU A 631 -89.06 117.02 -71.13
CA LEU A 631 -87.87 117.84 -71.34
C LEU A 631 -87.69 118.23 -72.82
N THR A 632 -87.93 117.30 -73.75
CA THR A 632 -87.90 117.59 -75.19
C THR A 632 -89.05 118.52 -75.61
N SER A 633 -90.26 118.37 -75.05
CA SER A 633 -91.36 119.32 -75.31
C SER A 633 -91.04 120.74 -74.83
N GLN A 634 -90.46 120.88 -73.63
CA GLN A 634 -90.06 122.17 -73.06
C GLN A 634 -88.92 122.81 -73.85
N ASN A 635 -87.89 122.05 -74.22
CA ASN A 635 -86.80 122.55 -75.05
C ASN A 635 -87.28 123.01 -76.44
N THR A 636 -88.24 122.30 -77.05
CA THR A 636 -88.86 122.71 -78.33
C THR A 636 -89.62 124.04 -78.20
N PHE A 637 -90.29 124.27 -77.07
CA PHE A 637 -90.96 125.54 -76.78
C PHE A 637 -89.98 126.69 -76.49
N ILE A 638 -88.92 126.43 -75.71
CA ILE A 638 -87.86 127.39 -75.39
C ILE A 638 -87.12 127.85 -76.65
N THR A 639 -86.87 126.96 -77.61
CA THR A 639 -86.20 127.33 -78.89
C THR A 639 -87.05 128.31 -79.70
N LYS A 640 -88.35 128.03 -79.86
CA LYS A 640 -89.29 128.93 -80.57
C LYS A 640 -89.38 130.31 -79.91
N LEU A 641 -89.43 130.36 -78.57
CA LEU A 641 -89.40 131.63 -77.83
C LEU A 641 -88.10 132.42 -78.04
N LYS A 642 -86.95 131.75 -78.12
CA LYS A 642 -85.65 132.40 -78.41
C LYS A 642 -85.63 132.99 -79.82
N GLU A 643 -86.16 132.27 -80.81
CA GLU A 643 -86.23 132.72 -82.22
C GLU A 643 -87.12 133.97 -82.38
N GLU A 644 -88.31 133.97 -81.77
CA GLU A 644 -89.19 135.16 -81.68
C GLU A 644 -88.48 136.35 -81.04
N CYS A 645 -87.81 136.15 -79.90
CA CYS A 645 -87.06 137.21 -79.21
C CYS A 645 -85.91 137.78 -80.08
N PHE A 646 -85.15 136.95 -80.79
CA PHE A 646 -84.11 137.44 -81.70
C PHE A 646 -84.68 138.20 -82.90
N LEU A 647 -85.82 137.79 -83.45
CA LEU A 647 -86.51 138.50 -84.54
C LEU A 647 -87.08 139.85 -84.08
N LEU A 648 -87.63 139.94 -82.87
CA LEU A 648 -88.08 141.20 -82.28
C LEU A 648 -86.91 142.14 -82.01
N ALA A 649 -85.84 141.65 -81.36
CA ALA A 649 -84.65 142.45 -81.04
C ALA A 649 -84.02 143.05 -82.31
N ARG A 650 -83.81 142.23 -83.36
CA ARG A 650 -83.21 142.69 -84.62
C ARG A 650 -84.08 143.70 -85.39
N LYS A 651 -85.40 143.63 -85.26
CA LYS A 651 -86.32 144.66 -85.80
C LYS A 651 -86.25 145.96 -84.99
N LEU A 652 -86.29 145.87 -83.66
CA LEU A 652 -86.15 147.02 -82.75
C LEU A 652 -84.82 147.77 -82.98
N GLU A 653 -83.73 147.04 -83.17
CA GLU A 653 -82.40 147.61 -83.38
C GLU A 653 -82.29 148.32 -84.74
N GLN A 654 -82.79 147.71 -85.83
CA GLN A 654 -82.86 148.38 -87.15
C GLN A 654 -83.73 149.64 -87.16
N ILE A 655 -84.83 149.66 -86.39
CA ILE A 655 -85.69 150.85 -86.24
C ILE A 655 -85.00 151.91 -85.37
N SER A 656 -84.32 151.49 -84.29
CA SER A 656 -83.59 152.39 -83.39
C SER A 656 -82.43 153.08 -84.11
N GLU A 657 -81.68 152.37 -84.96
CA GLU A 657 -80.55 152.95 -85.69
C GLU A 657 -81.00 154.00 -86.72
N LYS A 658 -82.13 153.75 -87.41
CA LYS A 658 -82.75 154.75 -88.29
C LYS A 658 -83.15 156.00 -87.53
N TYR A 659 -83.96 155.88 -86.48
CA TYR A 659 -84.37 157.04 -85.70
C TYR A 659 -83.18 157.77 -85.05
N ARG A 660 -82.12 157.05 -84.63
CA ARG A 660 -80.88 157.66 -84.12
C ARG A 660 -80.17 158.51 -85.18
N SER A 661 -80.13 158.03 -86.44
CA SER A 661 -79.54 158.81 -87.55
C SER A 661 -80.40 160.02 -87.97
N GLU A 662 -81.73 159.88 -88.01
CA GLU A 662 -82.66 160.99 -88.28
C GLU A 662 -82.62 162.05 -87.15
N VAL A 663 -82.62 161.63 -85.88
CA VAL A 663 -82.48 162.52 -84.72
C VAL A 663 -81.13 163.25 -84.74
N ASN A 664 -80.04 162.62 -85.17
CA ASN A 664 -78.74 163.29 -85.26
C ASN A 664 -78.71 164.37 -86.36
N GLN A 665 -79.34 164.14 -87.52
CA GLN A 665 -79.47 165.17 -88.56
C GLN A 665 -80.34 166.34 -88.07
N LEU A 666 -81.51 166.04 -87.49
CA LEU A 666 -82.39 167.05 -86.91
C LEU A 666 -81.74 167.79 -85.73
N SER A 667 -80.83 167.15 -84.97
CA SER A 667 -80.08 167.81 -83.90
C SER A 667 -79.06 168.82 -84.46
N GLN A 668 -78.40 168.51 -85.57
CA GLN A 668 -77.46 169.45 -86.21
C GLN A 668 -78.20 170.65 -86.82
N GLU A 669 -79.35 170.44 -87.47
CA GLU A 669 -80.20 171.55 -87.92
C GLU A 669 -80.73 172.37 -86.74
N LYS A 670 -81.16 171.70 -85.66
CA LYS A 670 -81.61 172.34 -84.41
C LYS A 670 -80.51 173.19 -83.81
N GLU A 671 -79.27 172.70 -83.68
CA GLU A 671 -78.13 173.46 -83.15
C GLU A 671 -77.79 174.67 -84.03
N TYR A 672 -77.79 174.52 -85.35
CA TYR A 672 -77.60 175.64 -86.28
C TYR A 672 -78.69 176.71 -86.13
N LEU A 673 -79.96 176.31 -86.07
CA LEU A 673 -81.09 177.21 -85.87
C LEU A 673 -81.08 177.84 -84.46
N HIS A 674 -80.70 177.09 -83.42
CA HIS A 674 -80.64 177.57 -82.04
C HIS A 674 -79.48 178.56 -81.84
N GLY A 675 -78.31 178.31 -82.44
CA GLY A 675 -77.21 179.26 -82.49
C GLY A 675 -77.48 180.51 -83.34
N ARG A 676 -78.46 180.45 -84.26
CA ARG A 676 -79.02 181.64 -84.94
C ARG A 676 -80.07 182.35 -84.08
N LEU A 677 -80.87 181.60 -83.33
CA LEU A 677 -81.88 182.12 -82.40
C LEU A 677 -81.22 182.85 -81.23
N GLU A 678 -80.20 182.27 -80.58
CA GLU A 678 -79.42 182.91 -79.50
C GLU A 678 -78.87 184.29 -79.89
N LYS A 679 -78.43 184.45 -81.14
CA LYS A 679 -77.87 185.71 -81.64
C LYS A 679 -78.96 186.78 -81.87
N MET A 680 -80.20 186.36 -82.12
CA MET A 680 -81.36 187.25 -82.11
C MET A 680 -81.85 187.51 -80.69
N GLN A 681 -81.85 186.50 -79.82
CA GLN A 681 -82.24 186.57 -78.41
C GLN A 681 -81.38 187.60 -77.67
N LYS A 682 -80.05 187.46 -77.70
CA LYS A 682 -79.11 188.39 -77.05
C LYS A 682 -79.30 189.84 -77.53
N ARG A 683 -79.60 190.03 -78.82
CA ARG A 683 -79.87 191.33 -79.43
C ARG A 683 -81.23 191.92 -79.02
N ASN A 684 -82.19 191.08 -78.66
CA ASN A 684 -83.48 191.46 -78.10
C ASN A 684 -83.36 191.74 -76.60
N ASP A 685 -82.61 190.93 -75.86
CA ASP A 685 -82.28 191.12 -74.44
C ASP A 685 -81.52 192.44 -74.21
N GLU A 686 -80.64 192.84 -75.15
CA GLU A 686 -79.96 194.15 -75.16
C GLU A 686 -80.94 195.33 -75.34
N LEU A 687 -82.01 195.16 -76.14
CA LEU A 687 -83.06 196.17 -76.32
C LEU A 687 -84.00 196.22 -75.11
N ASP A 688 -84.42 195.06 -74.58
CA ASP A 688 -85.21 194.97 -73.36
C ASP A 688 -84.46 195.56 -72.15
N GLN A 689 -83.14 195.37 -72.05
CA GLN A 689 -82.34 196.01 -71.02
C GLN A 689 -82.28 197.54 -71.15
N GLN A 690 -82.30 198.10 -72.37
CA GLN A 690 -82.44 199.55 -72.58
C GLN A 690 -83.83 200.04 -72.16
N CYS A 691 -84.90 199.33 -72.55
CA CYS A 691 -86.26 199.62 -72.09
C CYS A 691 -86.40 199.53 -70.56
N ILE A 692 -85.78 198.54 -69.92
CA ILE A 692 -85.74 198.36 -68.46
C ILE A 692 -84.93 199.47 -67.78
N GLN A 693 -83.84 199.97 -68.37
CA GLN A 693 -83.11 201.12 -67.84
C GLN A 693 -83.94 202.42 -67.93
N HIS A 694 -84.66 202.63 -69.04
CA HIS A 694 -85.62 203.73 -69.18
C HIS A 694 -86.77 203.62 -68.17
N GLY A 695 -87.33 202.43 -67.98
CA GLY A 695 -88.35 202.15 -66.95
C GLY A 695 -87.86 202.43 -65.52
N ARG A 696 -86.63 202.01 -65.19
CA ARG A 696 -85.98 202.34 -63.90
C ARG A 696 -85.64 203.83 -63.75
N MET A 697 -85.59 204.61 -64.83
CA MET A 697 -85.49 206.06 -64.76
C MET A 697 -86.88 206.68 -64.49
N HIS A 698 -87.93 206.20 -65.17
CA HIS A 698 -89.32 206.61 -64.94
C HIS A 698 -89.81 206.33 -63.51
N GLU A 699 -89.59 205.15 -62.94
CA GLU A 699 -90.05 204.89 -61.56
C GLU A 699 -89.26 205.69 -60.50
N ARG A 700 -88.01 206.11 -60.79
CA ARG A 700 -87.29 207.10 -59.96
C ARG A 700 -87.91 208.49 -60.06
N MET A 701 -88.31 208.92 -61.26
CA MET A 701 -89.04 210.18 -61.51
C MET A 701 -90.38 210.20 -60.74
N LYS A 702 -91.17 209.12 -60.86
CA LYS A 702 -92.46 208.93 -60.19
C LYS A 702 -92.34 208.80 -58.67
N SER A 703 -91.34 208.08 -58.16
CA SER A 703 -91.09 208.00 -56.70
C SER A 703 -90.80 209.37 -56.10
N ARG A 704 -90.09 210.24 -56.82
CA ARG A 704 -89.78 211.61 -56.41
C ARG A 704 -91.02 212.52 -56.44
N LEU A 705 -91.91 212.34 -57.42
CA LEU A 705 -93.25 212.95 -57.41
C LEU A 705 -94.09 212.47 -56.22
N HIS A 706 -94.08 211.17 -55.91
CA HIS A 706 -94.83 210.60 -54.80
C HIS A 706 -94.32 211.07 -53.42
N GLN A 707 -93.01 211.36 -53.28
CA GLN A 707 -92.46 211.99 -52.08
C GLN A 707 -92.91 213.44 -51.91
N LEU A 708 -92.99 214.22 -53.01
CA LEU A 708 -93.56 215.57 -53.01
C LEU A 708 -95.06 215.55 -52.64
N ASP A 709 -95.84 214.65 -53.24
CA ASP A 709 -97.26 214.49 -52.95
C ASP A 709 -97.51 214.11 -51.48
N LYS A 710 -96.72 213.18 -50.92
CA LYS A 710 -96.75 212.87 -49.49
C LYS A 710 -96.40 214.05 -48.59
N HIS A 711 -95.48 214.92 -49.01
CA HIS A 711 -95.15 216.15 -48.27
C HIS A 711 -96.32 217.14 -48.30
N CYS A 712 -97.02 217.27 -49.43
CA CYS A 712 -98.24 218.06 -49.53
C CYS A 712 -99.41 217.48 -48.72
N GLN A 713 -99.55 216.15 -48.63
CA GLN A 713 -100.51 215.51 -47.73
C GLN A 713 -100.16 215.74 -46.25
N ALA A 714 -98.88 215.69 -45.87
CA ALA A 714 -98.46 215.90 -44.49
C ALA A 714 -98.76 217.33 -44.00
N THR A 715 -98.52 218.36 -44.83
CA THR A 715 -98.88 219.74 -44.49
C THR A 715 -100.41 219.96 -44.50
N ALA A 716 -101.15 219.26 -45.37
CA ALA A 716 -102.62 219.26 -45.32
C ALA A 716 -103.18 218.60 -44.04
N GLN A 717 -102.55 217.51 -43.56
CA GLN A 717 -102.93 216.87 -42.30
C GLN A 717 -102.67 217.78 -41.09
N GLN A 718 -101.54 218.48 -41.05
CA GLN A 718 -101.26 219.48 -40.02
C GLN A 718 -102.29 220.63 -40.00
N LEU A 719 -102.76 221.07 -41.17
CA LEU A 719 -103.86 222.03 -41.27
C LEU A 719 -105.20 221.47 -40.72
N VAL A 720 -105.50 220.19 -40.96
CA VAL A 720 -106.70 219.53 -40.41
C VAL A 720 -106.62 219.36 -38.88
N GLU A 721 -105.45 219.03 -38.32
CA GLU A 721 -105.27 218.96 -36.87
C GLU A 721 -105.44 220.33 -36.18
N LEU A 722 -104.95 221.41 -36.81
CA LEU A 722 -105.14 222.78 -36.32
C LEU A 722 -106.62 223.20 -36.40
N LEU A 723 -107.33 222.86 -37.48
CA LEU A 723 -108.78 223.05 -37.60
C LEU A 723 -109.57 222.25 -36.55
N ASN A 724 -109.16 221.02 -36.23
CA ASN A 724 -109.78 220.23 -35.18
C ASN A 724 -109.57 220.86 -33.79
N LYS A 725 -108.36 221.34 -33.46
CA LYS A 725 -108.13 222.10 -32.22
C LYS A 725 -108.93 223.40 -32.16
N GLN A 726 -109.08 224.11 -33.28
CA GLN A 726 -109.93 225.30 -33.34
C GLN A 726 -111.41 224.96 -33.08
N ASN A 727 -111.92 223.86 -33.64
CA ASN A 727 -113.26 223.34 -33.34
C ASN A 727 -113.43 222.88 -31.88
N GLN A 728 -112.37 222.34 -31.27
CA GLN A 728 -112.38 221.91 -29.86
C GLN A 728 -112.53 223.12 -28.92
N LEU A 729 -111.74 224.17 -29.15
CA LEU A 729 -111.88 225.47 -28.47
C LEU A 729 -113.25 226.13 -28.74
N PHE A 730 -113.84 225.90 -29.92
CA PHE A 730 -115.19 226.38 -30.23
C PHE A 730 -116.26 225.65 -29.42
N LYS A 731 -116.11 224.33 -29.19
CA LYS A 731 -117.01 223.53 -28.33
C LYS A 731 -116.87 223.90 -26.85
N GLU A 732 -115.66 224.14 -26.36
CA GLU A 732 -115.44 224.64 -24.99
C GLU A 732 -116.08 226.03 -24.80
N LYS A 733 -115.96 226.91 -25.81
CA LYS A 733 -116.66 228.20 -25.83
C LYS A 733 -118.18 228.04 -25.91
N GLN A 734 -118.69 226.99 -26.57
CA GLN A 734 -120.12 226.69 -26.61
C GLN A 734 -120.63 226.18 -25.27
N LEU A 735 -119.91 225.29 -24.58
CA LEU A 735 -120.21 224.87 -23.21
C LEU A 735 -120.23 226.07 -22.25
N LEU A 736 -119.22 226.96 -22.32
CA LEU A 736 -119.20 228.23 -21.59
C LEU A 736 -120.39 229.16 -21.93
N THR A 737 -121.01 228.99 -23.10
CA THR A 737 -122.22 229.73 -23.49
C THR A 737 -123.50 229.06 -22.97
N GLU A 738 -123.54 227.73 -22.90
CA GLU A 738 -124.63 226.93 -22.35
C GLU A 738 -124.69 227.05 -20.81
N GLU A 739 -123.54 227.09 -20.13
CA GLU A 739 -123.40 227.45 -18.70
C GLU A 739 -124.00 228.85 -18.42
N VAL A 740 -123.69 229.82 -19.30
CA VAL A 740 -124.24 231.18 -19.26
C VAL A 740 -125.74 231.24 -19.63
N GLN A 741 -126.29 230.24 -20.32
CA GLN A 741 -127.74 230.09 -20.48
C GLN A 741 -128.40 229.41 -19.28
N PHE A 742 -127.74 228.46 -18.60
CA PHE A 742 -128.23 227.91 -17.35
C PHE A 742 -128.40 229.01 -16.28
N LEU A 743 -127.39 229.87 -16.16
CA LEU A 743 -127.41 231.11 -15.35
C LEU A 743 -128.48 232.15 -15.80
N ARG A 744 -129.16 231.95 -16.94
CA ARG A 744 -130.33 232.74 -17.38
C ARG A 744 -131.66 232.03 -17.20
N ILE A 745 -131.71 230.71 -17.31
CA ILE A 745 -132.95 229.93 -17.14
C ILE A 745 -133.36 229.93 -15.67
N GLN A 746 -132.42 229.74 -14.74
CA GLN A 746 -132.68 229.84 -13.30
C GLN A 746 -133.29 231.20 -12.94
N LYS A 747 -132.78 232.29 -13.54
CA LYS A 747 -133.34 233.65 -13.39
C LYS A 747 -134.75 233.82 -13.95
N LYS A 748 -135.16 232.99 -14.93
CA LYS A 748 -136.49 233.01 -15.57
C LYS A 748 -137.50 232.05 -14.95
N GLU A 749 -137.10 231.12 -14.09
CA GLU A 749 -138.03 230.26 -13.34
C GLU A 749 -138.62 231.05 -12.15
N GLU A 750 -137.78 231.76 -11.39
CA GLU A 750 -138.21 232.54 -10.21
C GLU A 750 -139.00 233.81 -10.58
N GLU A 751 -138.76 234.41 -11.75
CA GLU A 751 -139.65 235.46 -12.31
C GLU A 751 -141.09 234.96 -12.56
N ARG A 752 -141.33 233.63 -12.66
CA ARG A 752 -142.66 233.03 -12.92
C ARG A 752 -143.41 232.51 -11.69
N GLU A 753 -142.74 232.30 -10.55
CA GLU A 753 -143.41 232.04 -9.26
C GLU A 753 -144.25 233.26 -8.82
N ILE A 754 -143.88 234.47 -9.28
CA ILE A 754 -144.62 235.72 -9.04
C ILE A 754 -146.01 235.68 -9.69
N GLU A 755 -146.14 235.14 -10.90
CA GLU A 755 -147.32 235.32 -11.75
C GLU A 755 -148.42 234.27 -11.49
N LYS A 756 -148.05 233.04 -11.10
CA LYS A 756 -149.02 231.93 -10.95
C LYS A 756 -149.85 231.92 -9.66
N LYS A 757 -149.61 232.83 -8.71
CA LYS A 757 -150.33 232.87 -7.43
C LYS A 757 -151.41 233.97 -7.34
N TRP A 758 -151.80 234.53 -8.48
CA TRP A 758 -152.90 235.51 -8.59
C TRP A 758 -154.23 234.88 -9.03
N ASP A 759 -154.25 234.06 -10.09
CA ASP A 759 -155.49 233.57 -10.71
C ASP A 759 -156.12 232.32 -10.03
N ALA A 760 -156.00 232.18 -8.70
CA ALA A 760 -156.48 231.01 -7.96
C ALA A 760 -157.52 231.34 -6.85
N ASP A 761 -157.99 232.58 -6.76
CA ASP A 761 -159.13 232.96 -5.93
C ASP A 761 -160.48 232.58 -6.60
N LEU A 762 -161.42 232.07 -5.79
CA LEU A 762 -162.80 231.64 -6.15
C LEU A 762 -162.87 230.41 -7.11
N LYS A 763 -163.76 229.41 -6.93
CA LYS A 763 -164.88 229.14 -6.00
C LYS A 763 -165.07 227.60 -5.92
N GLN A 764 -165.76 226.98 -4.97
CA GLN A 764 -166.79 227.47 -4.04
C GLN A 764 -166.75 226.72 -2.67
N ASP A 765 -167.58 227.17 -1.74
CA ASP A 765 -167.71 226.80 -0.33
C ASP A 765 -168.26 225.38 -0.03
N THR A 766 -168.39 225.06 1.27
CA THR A 766 -168.79 223.79 1.93
C THR A 766 -167.73 222.67 1.86
N ASP A 767 -167.42 221.96 2.95
CA ASP A 767 -167.85 222.07 4.35
C ASP A 767 -166.73 221.54 5.29
N GLY A 768 -166.71 221.96 6.56
CA GLY A 768 -165.83 221.34 7.57
C GLY A 768 -165.33 222.24 8.70
N ILE A 769 -166.20 222.59 9.66
CA ILE A 769 -165.77 223.14 10.95
C ILE A 769 -165.26 222.02 11.85
N LYS A 770 -164.03 222.13 12.38
CA LYS A 770 -163.62 221.61 13.70
C LYS A 770 -162.26 222.14 14.16
#